data_AF-A0A517SZL2-F1
#
_entry.id   AF-A0A517SZL2-F1
#
_cell.length_a   1.000
_cell.length_b   1.000
_cell.length_c   1.000
_cell.angle_alpha   90.00
_cell.angle_beta   90.00
_cell.angle_gamma   90.00
#
_symmetry.space_group_name_H-M   'P 1'
#
loop_
_entity.id
_entity.type
_entity.pdbx_description
1 polymer ?
#
loop_
_entity_poly.entity_id
_entity_poly.type
_entity_poly.pdbx_seq_one_letter_code
_entity_poly.pdbx_strand_id
1 'polypeptide(L)'
;MRKQELSAFSLILTSCFLGCMATVMFSGCKPAAPPVADDQVSDNTTLTAETPVSETPADEPDALKTSSEDDKVADVLAAGGDWPQWGGTRLRNNVPSVTNLPSTWNVGGYDVELGAWSDKNSENIAWYAELGSQTYGNPVVADGKVFVGTNNGAGHLKRYPATVDLGCLLAFSEEDGSFLWQHSSEKLITGRVHDWPLQGICSSPLVEGKRLWFVTSRGEVRCVDTEGFHDGKNDGPVQGENARVADLPMSLPEDEELEGEPPVPPGKQAIAALKEGNVADVLKTALEKANEAVEGDVTVEATGDTSWKLTGTFNGVDRTLTVKVAGPRLSVFKTLGVDDKRDADTIWIYNMMTELGISQHNMCSCSLTSYGDWLFINTSNGLDESHINLPAPEAPAFICLNKNTGELIWQDASPGSNILHGQWSSPTVAELGGEIQVLFCGGDGWLYSFKAAGGKDGESELLWKFDCNPKETEWIIGGSGTRNNLIATPVVYNDLVYIGVGQDPEHEIGEGHLWCIDPTKRGDVSPELAMKVEGDKRVPIPHKRIQAVIPEEGEIAVDNPNSAVVWHYAMQDTNGDDEIDYEEEMHRTIGTCAIKDDVLYIADFGGVVHCLDARGDNGQPKVYFTYDMFALSWGSPLIADGKVFIGDEDGEVAVFEFGPQYNEPMEEINMRTSVYSTPIAANGRIYISTKDKLFAIEKKD
;
A
#
# COMPACT_ATOMS: atom_id res chain seq x y z
N MET A 1 38.77 -0.90 1.81
CA MET A 1 38.01 -0.31 2.94
C MET A 1 36.65 -0.99 2.96
N ARG A 2 36.36 -1.79 3.99
CA ARG A 2 35.09 -2.51 4.13
C ARG A 2 34.01 -1.51 4.56
N LYS A 3 32.95 -1.37 3.77
CA LYS A 3 31.69 -0.75 4.20
C LYS A 3 31.05 -1.68 5.22
N GLN A 4 30.65 -1.14 6.38
CA GLN A 4 29.81 -1.85 7.34
C GLN A 4 28.39 -1.84 6.78
N GLU A 5 27.95 -2.98 6.26
CA GLU A 5 26.53 -3.25 6.02
C GLU A 5 25.94 -3.66 7.37
N LEU A 6 25.13 -2.78 7.96
CA LEU A 6 24.26 -3.17 9.07
C LEU A 6 23.01 -3.79 8.44
N SER A 7 22.82 -5.10 8.66
CA SER A 7 21.57 -5.79 8.34
C SER A 7 20.40 -5.12 9.08
N ALA A 8 19.21 -5.11 8.49
CA ALA A 8 17.98 -4.60 9.11
C ALA A 8 17.76 -5.17 10.53
N PHE A 9 18.16 -6.43 10.74
CA PHE A 9 18.15 -7.10 12.04
C PHE A 9 19.00 -6.39 13.11
N SER A 10 20.13 -5.77 12.72
CA SER A 10 21.00 -5.01 13.63
C SER A 10 20.41 -3.65 14.01
N LEU A 11 19.59 -3.03 13.15
CA LEU A 11 18.83 -1.83 13.50
C LEU A 11 17.67 -2.17 14.43
N ILE A 12 17.03 -3.32 14.24
CA ILE A 12 15.91 -3.82 15.07
C ILE A 12 16.38 -4.23 16.48
N LEU A 13 17.48 -4.97 16.61
CA LEU A 13 18.01 -5.41 17.92
C LEU A 13 18.57 -4.27 18.77
N THR A 14 19.11 -3.22 18.16
CA THR A 14 19.73 -2.11 18.91
C THR A 14 18.67 -1.24 19.60
N SER A 15 17.44 -1.16 19.07
CA SER A 15 16.32 -0.44 19.68
C SER A 15 15.73 -1.15 20.92
N CYS A 16 15.65 -2.49 20.92
CA CYS A 16 15.08 -3.24 22.05
C CYS A 16 15.96 -3.14 23.32
N PHE A 17 17.28 -3.01 23.19
CA PHE A 17 18.18 -2.91 24.34
C PHE A 17 18.29 -1.49 24.92
N LEU A 18 18.08 -0.44 24.13
CA LEU A 18 18.16 0.95 24.61
C LEU A 18 16.85 1.43 25.26
N GLY A 19 15.70 0.89 24.87
CA GLY A 19 14.41 1.18 25.51
C GLY A 19 14.27 0.65 26.94
N CYS A 20 15.03 -0.40 27.31
CA CYS A 20 14.91 -1.07 28.61
C CYS A 20 15.84 -0.54 29.71
N MET A 21 16.77 0.40 29.43
CA MET A 21 17.74 0.88 30.42
C MET A 21 17.56 2.32 30.92
N ALA A 22 16.52 3.05 30.50
CA ALA A 22 16.28 4.43 30.93
C ALA A 22 15.16 4.61 31.98
N THR A 23 14.79 3.54 32.71
CA THR A 23 13.68 3.60 33.69
C THR A 23 14.09 3.18 35.09
N VAL A 24 15.21 3.68 35.63
CA VAL A 24 15.39 3.74 37.09
C VAL A 24 16.23 4.97 37.46
N MET A 25 15.73 5.74 38.44
CA MET A 25 16.32 6.90 39.12
C MET A 25 16.02 8.28 38.50
N PHE A 26 14.95 8.93 38.96
CA PHE A 26 15.03 10.14 39.80
C PHE A 26 13.60 10.52 40.26
N SER A 27 13.26 10.12 41.48
CA SER A 27 12.11 10.65 42.21
C SER A 27 12.46 12.04 42.74
N GLY A 28 11.68 13.04 42.37
CA GLY A 28 11.53 14.28 43.13
C GLY A 28 11.69 15.57 42.33
N CYS A 29 10.60 16.05 41.74
CA CYS A 29 10.21 17.47 41.71
C CYS A 29 8.79 17.58 41.10
N LYS A 30 7.90 18.31 41.77
CA LYS A 30 6.53 18.59 41.31
C LYS A 30 6.55 19.38 40.00
N PRO A 31 5.72 19.06 38.99
CA PRO A 31 5.51 19.93 37.84
C PRO A 31 4.64 21.15 38.22
N ALA A 32 4.91 22.29 37.58
CA ALA A 32 4.19 23.53 37.74
C ALA A 32 2.83 23.50 37.01
N ALA A 33 1.85 24.22 37.55
CA ALA A 33 0.49 24.31 36.99
C ALA A 33 0.48 25.01 35.61
N PRO A 34 -0.45 24.64 34.72
CA PRO A 34 -0.59 25.27 33.40
C PRO A 34 -1.13 26.71 33.51
N PRO A 35 -0.81 27.60 32.54
CA PRO A 35 -1.27 28.96 32.56
C PRO A 35 -2.77 29.05 32.22
N VAL A 36 -3.45 29.93 32.95
CA VAL A 36 -4.85 30.33 32.74
C VAL A 36 -4.92 31.23 31.50
N ALA A 37 -5.80 30.89 30.55
CA ALA A 37 -6.14 31.75 29.42
C ALA A 37 -7.06 32.89 29.90
N ASP A 38 -6.69 34.12 29.57
CA ASP A 38 -7.41 35.35 29.91
C ASP A 38 -8.44 35.67 28.81
N ASP A 39 -9.69 35.89 29.21
CA ASP A 39 -10.79 36.37 28.37
C ASP A 39 -10.65 37.88 28.10
N GLN A 40 -10.51 38.27 26.83
CA GLN A 40 -10.79 39.63 26.36
C GLN A 40 -11.47 39.57 24.99
N VAL A 41 -12.73 40.02 24.96
CA VAL A 41 -13.62 40.20 23.80
C VAL A 41 -13.43 41.60 23.17
N SER A 42 -13.73 41.71 21.87
CA SER A 42 -14.05 42.90 21.02
C SER A 42 -13.04 43.08 19.88
N ASP A 43 -13.37 43.31 18.61
CA ASP A 43 -14.61 43.55 17.86
C ASP A 43 -14.38 43.03 16.43
N ASN A 44 -15.35 42.34 15.82
CA ASN A 44 -15.28 41.95 14.41
C ASN A 44 -16.37 42.71 13.62
N THR A 45 -15.92 43.61 12.76
CA THR A 45 -16.76 44.44 11.90
C THR A 45 -17.17 43.65 10.65
N THR A 46 -18.47 43.41 10.52
CA THR A 46 -19.17 42.89 9.34
C THR A 46 -18.85 43.67 8.06
N LEU A 47 -18.53 42.95 6.98
CA LEU A 47 -18.85 43.36 5.61
C LEU A 47 -19.56 42.21 4.89
N THR A 48 -20.75 42.55 4.42
CA THR A 48 -21.81 41.75 3.82
C THR A 48 -21.46 41.27 2.41
N ALA A 49 -21.65 39.97 2.16
CA ALA A 49 -21.71 39.42 0.80
C ALA A 49 -23.10 39.68 0.21
N GLU A 50 -23.15 40.30 -0.97
CA GLU A 50 -24.37 40.51 -1.74
C GLU A 50 -24.76 39.23 -2.50
N THR A 51 -26.02 38.83 -2.34
CA THR A 51 -26.75 37.83 -3.13
C THR A 51 -26.81 38.16 -4.62
N PRO A 52 -26.85 37.14 -5.49
CA PRO A 52 -27.68 37.20 -6.69
C PRO A 52 -28.85 36.21 -6.59
N VAL A 53 -30.02 36.72 -7.01
CA VAL A 53 -31.29 36.02 -7.14
C VAL A 53 -31.40 35.44 -8.54
N SER A 54 -31.81 34.17 -8.68
CA SER A 54 -32.95 33.74 -9.50
C SER A 54 -32.83 32.27 -9.92
N GLU A 55 -33.81 31.50 -9.45
CA GLU A 55 -34.07 30.09 -9.66
C GLU A 55 -34.18 29.70 -11.14
N THR A 56 -33.54 28.59 -11.49
CA THR A 56 -34.01 27.63 -12.50
C THR A 56 -34.08 26.29 -11.77
N PRO A 57 -35.12 25.45 -11.93
CA PRO A 57 -35.22 24.22 -11.16
C PRO A 57 -33.98 23.37 -11.44
N ALA A 58 -33.25 23.03 -10.38
CA ALA A 58 -32.23 22.00 -10.47
C ALA A 58 -32.97 20.70 -10.82
N ASP A 59 -32.69 20.19 -12.01
CA ASP A 59 -32.96 18.79 -12.32
C ASP A 59 -32.30 17.92 -11.24
N GLU A 60 -32.99 16.84 -10.86
CA GLU A 60 -32.50 15.83 -9.92
C GLU A 60 -31.03 15.46 -10.22
N PRO A 61 -30.19 15.15 -9.21
CA PRO A 61 -28.86 14.63 -9.47
C PRO A 61 -29.01 13.37 -10.32
N ASP A 62 -28.57 13.46 -11.57
CA ASP A 62 -28.58 12.38 -12.55
C ASP A 62 -27.93 11.18 -11.87
N ALA A 63 -28.71 10.11 -11.67
CA ALA A 63 -28.24 8.89 -11.06
C ALA A 63 -26.96 8.47 -11.79
N LEU A 64 -25.86 8.32 -11.03
CA LEU A 64 -24.60 7.75 -11.51
C LEU A 64 -24.92 6.56 -12.42
N LYS A 65 -24.75 6.75 -13.73
CA LYS A 65 -25.08 5.73 -14.71
C LYS A 65 -24.03 4.64 -14.59
N THR A 66 -24.37 3.56 -13.89
CA THR A 66 -23.69 2.28 -14.10
C THR A 66 -24.12 1.77 -15.48
N SER A 67 -23.36 2.13 -16.52
CA SER A 67 -23.47 1.39 -17.77
C SER A 67 -23.06 -0.05 -17.49
N SER A 68 -23.99 -0.98 -17.67
CA SER A 68 -23.80 -2.43 -17.56
C SER A 68 -22.85 -3.02 -18.62
N GLU A 69 -21.96 -2.21 -19.20
CA GLU A 69 -20.98 -2.62 -20.21
C GLU A 69 -19.64 -3.08 -19.61
N ASP A 70 -19.48 -3.01 -18.28
CA ASP A 70 -18.17 -3.06 -17.59
C ASP A 70 -17.84 -4.36 -16.82
N ASP A 71 -18.51 -5.49 -17.05
CA ASP A 71 -18.06 -6.76 -16.43
C ASP A 71 -16.90 -7.40 -17.21
N LYS A 72 -15.80 -6.64 -17.30
CA LYS A 72 -14.49 -7.08 -17.83
C LYS A 72 -13.87 -8.21 -17.03
N VAL A 73 -14.48 -8.63 -15.91
CA VAL A 73 -13.95 -9.67 -15.03
C VAL A 73 -13.73 -10.96 -15.81
N ALA A 74 -14.77 -11.48 -16.46
CA ALA A 74 -14.67 -12.73 -17.22
C ALA A 74 -13.68 -12.61 -18.38
N ASP A 75 -13.67 -11.47 -19.07
CA ASP A 75 -12.77 -11.21 -20.20
C ASP A 75 -11.31 -11.18 -19.74
N VAL A 76 -10.98 -10.45 -18.66
CA VAL A 76 -9.62 -10.38 -18.11
C VAL A 76 -9.15 -11.76 -17.64
N LEU A 77 -9.99 -12.48 -16.89
CA LEU A 77 -9.64 -13.83 -16.40
C LEU A 77 -9.39 -14.81 -17.56
N ALA A 78 -10.16 -14.72 -18.64
CA ALA A 78 -10.07 -15.64 -19.78
C ALA A 78 -9.02 -15.24 -20.83
N ALA A 79 -8.66 -13.96 -20.93
CA ALA A 79 -7.79 -13.46 -22.01
C ALA A 79 -6.35 -13.98 -21.91
N GLY A 80 -5.86 -14.23 -20.69
CA GLY A 80 -4.43 -14.44 -20.44
C GLY A 80 -3.56 -13.26 -20.89
N GLY A 81 -4.18 -12.08 -21.04
CA GLY A 81 -3.57 -10.84 -21.49
C GLY A 81 -3.16 -9.96 -20.31
N ASP A 82 -3.45 -8.66 -20.41
CA ASP A 82 -3.23 -7.67 -19.35
C ASP A 82 -3.82 -8.09 -17.99
N TRP A 83 -3.11 -7.71 -16.93
CA TRP A 83 -3.48 -7.95 -15.53
C TRP A 83 -3.53 -6.61 -14.78
N PRO A 84 -4.62 -5.84 -14.93
CA PRO A 84 -4.62 -4.38 -14.76
C PRO A 84 -4.81 -3.88 -13.31
N GLN A 85 -4.88 -4.78 -12.33
CA GLN A 85 -4.95 -4.43 -10.90
C GLN A 85 -4.49 -5.61 -10.05
N TRP A 86 -4.35 -5.40 -8.73
CA TRP A 86 -4.09 -6.50 -7.80
C TRP A 86 -5.18 -7.59 -7.89
N GLY A 87 -4.76 -8.84 -8.13
CA GLY A 87 -5.64 -9.98 -8.41
C GLY A 87 -6.34 -9.94 -9.78
N GLY A 88 -5.88 -9.06 -10.69
CA GLY A 88 -6.36 -8.91 -12.08
C GLY A 88 -7.71 -8.23 -12.23
N THR A 89 -8.61 -8.47 -11.28
CA THR A 89 -9.98 -7.96 -11.30
C THR A 89 -10.40 -7.50 -9.91
N ARG A 90 -11.55 -6.80 -9.85
CA ARG A 90 -12.21 -6.40 -8.61
C ARG A 90 -12.58 -7.56 -7.66
N LEU A 91 -12.51 -8.82 -8.13
CA LEU A 91 -12.75 -10.03 -7.33
C LEU A 91 -11.49 -10.55 -6.60
N ARG A 92 -10.31 -10.01 -6.94
CA ARG A 92 -9.02 -10.25 -6.26
C ARG A 92 -8.48 -11.67 -6.31
N ASN A 93 -9.02 -12.52 -7.18
CA ASN A 93 -8.57 -13.91 -7.34
C ASN A 93 -7.43 -14.00 -8.36
N ASN A 94 -6.21 -14.32 -7.92
CA ASN A 94 -4.99 -14.28 -8.75
C ASN A 94 -4.82 -15.52 -9.66
N VAL A 95 -5.71 -15.66 -10.64
CA VAL A 95 -5.85 -16.87 -11.48
C VAL A 95 -5.86 -16.59 -13.00
N PRO A 96 -4.87 -15.87 -13.56
CA PRO A 96 -4.88 -15.51 -14.98
C PRO A 96 -4.82 -16.75 -15.88
N SER A 97 -5.60 -16.77 -16.98
CA SER A 97 -5.56 -17.84 -17.98
C SER A 97 -4.36 -17.75 -18.95
N VAL A 98 -3.22 -17.28 -18.46
CA VAL A 98 -1.97 -17.22 -19.23
C VAL A 98 -1.47 -18.65 -19.48
N THR A 99 -0.86 -18.87 -20.64
CA THR A 99 -0.34 -20.19 -21.05
C THR A 99 1.13 -20.07 -21.48
N ASN A 100 1.80 -21.22 -21.65
CA ASN A 100 3.20 -21.29 -22.08
C ASN A 100 4.18 -20.62 -21.11
N LEU A 101 3.87 -20.70 -19.80
CA LEU A 101 4.75 -20.19 -18.76
C LEU A 101 5.88 -21.20 -18.48
N PRO A 102 7.12 -20.73 -18.27
CA PRO A 102 8.22 -21.62 -17.89
C PRO A 102 7.98 -22.23 -16.50
N SER A 103 8.42 -23.47 -16.30
CA SER A 103 8.43 -24.13 -14.99
C SER A 103 9.75 -23.98 -14.24
N THR A 104 10.80 -23.53 -14.93
CA THR A 104 12.14 -23.32 -14.38
C THR A 104 12.79 -22.11 -15.03
N TRP A 105 13.60 -21.36 -14.29
CA TRP A 105 14.37 -20.23 -14.79
C TRP A 105 15.60 -19.99 -13.91
N ASN A 106 16.51 -19.15 -14.39
CA ASN A 106 17.66 -18.68 -13.62
C ASN A 106 17.77 -17.18 -13.80
N VAL A 107 17.70 -16.41 -12.71
CA VAL A 107 17.77 -14.94 -12.77
C VAL A 107 19.18 -14.39 -13.04
N GLY A 108 20.19 -15.25 -13.06
CA GLY A 108 21.59 -14.84 -13.07
C GLY A 108 22.07 -14.44 -11.67
N GLY A 109 22.91 -13.42 -11.59
CA GLY A 109 23.38 -12.91 -10.30
C GLY A 109 24.44 -11.83 -10.41
N TYR A 110 24.87 -11.30 -9.26
CA TYR A 110 25.90 -10.28 -9.18
C TYR A 110 27.27 -10.82 -9.62
N ASP A 111 27.86 -10.21 -10.65
CA ASP A 111 29.21 -10.51 -11.13
C ASP A 111 30.18 -9.54 -10.45
N VAL A 112 31.05 -10.08 -9.59
CA VAL A 112 32.00 -9.31 -8.79
C VAL A 112 33.04 -8.59 -9.67
N GLU A 113 33.38 -9.13 -10.84
CA GLU A 113 34.31 -8.52 -11.77
C GLU A 113 33.68 -7.34 -12.51
N LEU A 114 32.40 -7.48 -12.88
CA LEU A 114 31.63 -6.40 -13.52
C LEU A 114 31.15 -5.35 -12.52
N GLY A 115 31.05 -5.71 -11.23
CA GLY A 115 30.45 -4.86 -10.20
C GLY A 115 28.98 -4.57 -10.45
N ALA A 116 28.29 -5.48 -11.15
CA ALA A 116 26.91 -5.32 -11.61
C ALA A 116 26.22 -6.68 -11.74
N TRP A 117 24.91 -6.67 -11.86
CA TRP A 117 24.15 -7.86 -12.19
C TRP A 117 24.54 -8.38 -13.58
N SER A 118 24.66 -9.70 -13.70
CA SER A 118 25.00 -10.38 -14.95
C SER A 118 23.97 -11.43 -15.29
N ASP A 119 23.54 -11.38 -16.54
CA ASP A 119 22.62 -12.30 -17.21
C ASP A 119 23.35 -13.50 -17.87
N LYS A 120 24.68 -13.62 -17.72
CA LYS A 120 25.52 -14.63 -18.40
C LYS A 120 25.03 -16.08 -18.24
N ASN A 121 24.41 -16.40 -17.10
CA ASN A 121 23.85 -17.73 -16.81
C ASN A 121 22.33 -17.67 -16.61
N SER A 122 21.69 -16.60 -17.10
CA SER A 122 20.24 -16.48 -17.01
C SER A 122 19.55 -17.44 -17.97
N GLU A 123 18.42 -17.98 -17.54
CA GLU A 123 17.58 -18.90 -18.31
C GLU A 123 16.14 -18.43 -18.17
N ASN A 124 15.39 -18.39 -19.28
CA ASN A 124 13.98 -17.96 -19.31
C ASN A 124 13.70 -16.55 -18.73
N ILE A 125 14.70 -15.65 -18.75
CA ILE A 125 14.52 -14.23 -18.37
C ILE A 125 14.36 -13.37 -19.62
N ALA A 126 13.19 -12.78 -19.85
CA ALA A 126 12.96 -11.83 -20.93
C ALA A 126 13.80 -10.57 -20.71
N TRP A 127 13.65 -9.98 -19.53
CA TRP A 127 14.38 -8.80 -19.06
C TRP A 127 14.26 -8.68 -17.53
N TYR A 128 15.07 -7.81 -16.95
CA TYR A 128 14.90 -7.33 -15.58
C TYR A 128 15.08 -5.82 -15.52
N ALA A 129 14.43 -5.18 -14.54
CA ALA A 129 14.55 -3.76 -14.27
C ALA A 129 14.91 -3.52 -12.80
N GLU A 130 15.72 -2.50 -12.54
CA GLU A 130 16.10 -2.09 -11.18
C GLU A 130 14.93 -1.37 -10.49
N LEU A 131 14.59 -1.80 -9.28
CA LEU A 131 13.58 -1.19 -8.42
C LEU A 131 14.24 -0.41 -7.29
N GLY A 132 13.49 -0.17 -6.22
CA GLY A 132 14.02 0.40 -5.01
C GLY A 132 14.99 -0.50 -4.26
N SER A 133 15.29 -0.15 -3.02
CA SER A 133 15.94 -1.03 -2.06
C SER A 133 14.95 -1.85 -1.24
N GLN A 134 13.65 -1.55 -1.33
CA GLN A 134 12.55 -2.28 -0.70
C GLN A 134 11.30 -2.17 -1.58
N THR A 135 10.68 -3.31 -1.89
CA THR A 135 9.50 -3.42 -2.76
C THR A 135 8.47 -4.35 -2.13
N TYR A 136 7.25 -3.84 -1.93
CA TYR A 136 6.10 -4.61 -1.44
C TYR A 136 4.87 -4.45 -2.33
N GLY A 137 4.85 -3.48 -3.25
CA GLY A 137 3.78 -3.33 -4.22
C GLY A 137 3.82 -4.45 -5.26
N ASN A 138 2.65 -5.01 -5.59
CA ASN A 138 2.56 -6.06 -6.60
C ASN A 138 2.63 -5.44 -8.01
N PRO A 139 3.29 -6.11 -8.97
CA PRO A 139 3.31 -5.65 -10.35
C PRO A 139 1.91 -5.68 -10.98
N VAL A 140 1.65 -4.69 -11.84
CA VAL A 140 0.44 -4.57 -12.64
C VAL A 140 0.83 -4.38 -14.10
N VAL A 141 0.22 -5.14 -15.00
CA VAL A 141 0.54 -5.14 -16.43
C VAL A 141 -0.67 -4.67 -17.21
N ALA A 142 -0.51 -3.61 -17.99
CA ALA A 142 -1.58 -3.07 -18.83
C ALA A 142 -1.02 -2.25 -19.99
N ASP A 143 -1.61 -2.42 -21.17
CA ASP A 143 -1.34 -1.63 -22.38
C ASP A 143 0.17 -1.48 -22.71
N GLY A 144 0.87 -2.62 -22.70
CA GLY A 144 2.30 -2.70 -23.02
C GLY A 144 3.22 -2.10 -21.96
N LYS A 145 2.74 -1.91 -20.73
CA LYS A 145 3.50 -1.33 -19.62
C LYS A 145 3.37 -2.18 -18.36
N VAL A 146 4.40 -2.11 -17.52
CA VAL A 146 4.42 -2.72 -16.18
C VAL A 146 4.59 -1.63 -15.14
N PHE A 147 3.70 -1.61 -14.15
CA PHE A 147 3.69 -0.65 -13.05
C PHE A 147 3.99 -1.34 -11.72
N VAL A 148 4.92 -0.77 -10.94
CA VAL A 148 5.31 -1.31 -9.62
C VAL A 148 5.51 -0.17 -8.62
N GLY A 149 4.89 -0.31 -7.45
CA GLY A 149 5.14 0.52 -6.28
C GLY A 149 6.40 0.06 -5.52
N THR A 150 7.30 0.99 -5.22
CA THR A 150 8.60 0.72 -4.57
C THR A 150 9.12 2.00 -3.90
N ASN A 151 10.30 1.94 -3.26
CA ASN A 151 11.06 3.14 -2.90
C ASN A 151 12.04 3.58 -4.02
N ASN A 152 12.86 4.62 -3.78
CA ASN A 152 13.77 5.23 -4.77
C ASN A 152 15.20 4.63 -4.85
N GLY A 153 15.45 3.42 -4.34
CA GLY A 153 16.80 2.81 -4.31
C GLY A 153 17.56 2.75 -5.66
N ALA A 154 16.87 2.61 -6.80
CA ALA A 154 17.51 2.69 -8.13
C ALA A 154 17.93 4.11 -8.54
N GLY A 155 17.28 5.15 -8.01
CA GLY A 155 17.53 6.55 -8.38
C GLY A 155 17.31 6.81 -9.88
N HIS A 156 16.18 6.37 -10.44
CA HIS A 156 15.88 6.50 -11.87
C HIS A 156 15.96 7.96 -12.34
N LEU A 157 15.50 8.90 -11.52
CA LEU A 157 15.54 10.34 -11.81
C LEU A 157 16.81 10.98 -11.23
N LYS A 158 17.59 11.69 -12.06
CA LYS A 158 18.87 12.30 -11.64
C LYS A 158 18.74 13.30 -10.50
N ARG A 159 17.62 14.04 -10.44
CA ARG A 159 17.29 14.95 -9.34
C ARG A 159 17.02 14.23 -8.00
N TYR A 160 16.72 12.94 -8.05
CA TYR A 160 16.51 12.07 -6.89
C TYR A 160 17.49 10.89 -6.93
N PRO A 161 18.78 11.12 -6.59
CA PRO A 161 19.72 10.03 -6.49
C PRO A 161 19.27 9.00 -5.44
N ALA A 162 19.78 7.77 -5.51
CA ALA A 162 19.43 6.65 -4.62
C ALA A 162 19.56 6.95 -3.11
N THR A 163 20.31 7.98 -2.72
CA THR A 163 20.43 8.45 -1.33
C THR A 163 19.23 9.27 -0.84
N VAL A 164 18.32 9.66 -1.75
CA VAL A 164 17.07 10.35 -1.41
C VAL A 164 15.97 9.31 -1.34
N ASP A 165 15.44 9.14 -0.14
CA ASP A 165 14.32 8.24 0.14
C ASP A 165 12.99 8.86 -0.30
N LEU A 166 12.17 8.09 -1.02
CA LEU A 166 10.87 8.47 -1.58
C LEU A 166 9.98 7.23 -1.66
N GLY A 167 8.66 7.45 -1.68
CA GLY A 167 7.73 6.49 -2.28
C GLY A 167 7.67 6.70 -3.79
N CYS A 168 7.81 5.63 -4.58
CA CYS A 168 7.82 5.68 -6.04
C CYS A 168 6.79 4.72 -6.64
N LEU A 169 6.07 5.20 -7.66
CA LEU A 169 5.41 4.31 -8.63
C LEU A 169 6.22 4.39 -9.92
N LEU A 170 6.75 3.24 -10.36
CA LEU A 170 7.57 3.13 -11.55
C LEU A 170 6.76 2.55 -12.70
N ALA A 171 6.98 3.07 -13.91
CA ALA A 171 6.44 2.53 -15.15
C ALA A 171 7.58 2.05 -16.05
N PHE A 172 7.48 0.81 -16.53
CA PHE A 172 8.40 0.19 -17.45
C PHE A 172 7.68 -0.25 -18.72
N SER A 173 8.41 -0.26 -19.84
CA SER A 173 7.98 -0.94 -21.06
C SER A 173 7.84 -2.43 -20.80
N GLU A 174 6.70 -3.01 -21.16
CA GLU A 174 6.52 -4.46 -21.07
C GLU A 174 7.43 -5.20 -22.04
N GLU A 175 7.73 -4.63 -23.21
CA GLU A 175 8.52 -5.28 -24.26
C GLU A 175 9.92 -5.65 -23.77
N ASP A 176 10.62 -4.70 -23.15
CA ASP A 176 12.06 -4.77 -22.89
C ASP A 176 12.47 -4.33 -21.46
N GLY A 177 11.53 -3.96 -20.60
CA GLY A 177 11.81 -3.50 -19.24
C GLY A 177 12.42 -2.10 -19.16
N SER A 178 12.45 -1.35 -20.25
CA SER A 178 13.00 0.01 -20.24
C SER A 178 12.17 0.96 -19.36
N PHE A 179 12.85 1.78 -18.57
CA PHE A 179 12.20 2.76 -17.71
C PHE A 179 11.50 3.84 -18.54
N LEU A 180 10.21 4.08 -18.27
CA LEU A 180 9.39 5.09 -18.94
C LEU A 180 9.29 6.36 -18.11
N TRP A 181 8.67 6.27 -16.93
CA TRP A 181 8.44 7.38 -16.03
C TRP A 181 8.30 6.93 -14.57
N GLN A 182 8.39 7.90 -13.65
CA GLN A 182 8.25 7.70 -12.21
C GLN A 182 7.34 8.78 -11.60
N HIS A 183 6.37 8.37 -10.79
CA HIS A 183 5.77 9.25 -9.79
C HIS A 183 6.65 9.26 -8.53
N SER A 184 6.88 10.42 -7.94
CA SER A 184 7.76 10.61 -6.78
C SER A 184 7.04 11.26 -5.60
N SER A 185 6.87 10.52 -4.51
CA SER A 185 6.33 11.00 -3.25
C SER A 185 7.47 11.28 -2.27
N GLU A 186 7.74 12.55 -2.01
CA GLU A 186 8.69 12.95 -0.95
C GLU A 186 8.20 12.47 0.41
N LYS A 187 9.13 12.06 1.28
CA LYS A 187 8.78 11.60 2.63
C LYS A 187 8.09 12.69 3.45
N LEU A 188 7.12 12.30 4.28
CA LEU A 188 6.48 13.21 5.22
C LEU A 188 7.50 13.70 6.28
N ILE A 189 7.43 14.98 6.64
CA ILE A 189 8.33 15.58 7.66
C ILE A 189 8.10 14.99 9.06
N THR A 190 6.92 14.42 9.30
CA THR A 190 6.56 13.69 10.51
C THR A 190 7.29 12.35 10.62
N GLY A 191 7.96 11.89 9.55
CA GLY A 191 8.80 10.70 9.54
C GLY A 191 8.04 9.46 9.99
N ARG A 192 8.66 8.68 10.87
CA ARG A 192 8.20 7.35 11.32
C ARG A 192 6.76 7.29 11.83
N VAL A 193 6.21 8.42 12.29
CA VAL A 193 4.82 8.49 12.75
C VAL A 193 3.84 8.14 11.61
N HIS A 194 4.12 8.58 10.39
CA HIS A 194 3.18 8.43 9.26
C HIS A 194 3.80 7.79 8.02
N ASP A 195 5.12 7.90 7.84
CA ASP A 195 5.82 7.53 6.61
C ASP A 195 7.19 6.96 6.94
N TRP A 196 7.26 5.63 6.95
CA TRP A 196 8.40 4.91 7.47
C TRP A 196 9.62 5.00 6.54
N PRO A 197 10.85 5.12 7.09
CA PRO A 197 12.07 5.19 6.28
C PRO A 197 12.25 3.98 5.39
N LEU A 198 12.71 4.22 4.16
CA LEU A 198 12.94 3.22 3.10
C LEU A 198 11.68 2.49 2.64
N GLN A 199 10.52 2.80 3.20
CA GLN A 199 9.29 2.19 2.75
C GLN A 199 8.81 2.84 1.45
N GLY A 200 8.44 2.03 0.47
CA GLY A 200 7.98 2.51 -0.82
C GLY A 200 6.50 2.91 -0.86
N ILE A 201 5.98 3.01 -2.08
CA ILE A 201 4.54 2.86 -2.32
C ILE A 201 4.21 1.37 -2.30
N CYS A 202 3.33 0.93 -1.41
CA CYS A 202 2.84 -0.46 -1.35
C CYS A 202 1.55 -0.69 -2.14
N SER A 203 0.90 0.39 -2.58
CA SER A 203 -0.29 0.32 -3.41
C SER A 203 0.04 -0.29 -4.77
N SER A 204 -0.67 -1.36 -5.13
CA SER A 204 -0.70 -1.85 -6.51
C SER A 204 -1.76 -1.04 -7.26
N PRO A 205 -1.42 -0.45 -8.41
CA PRO A 205 -2.34 0.45 -9.11
C PRO A 205 -3.54 -0.28 -9.72
N LEU A 206 -4.59 0.46 -10.03
CA LEU A 206 -5.66 0.06 -10.95
C LEU A 206 -5.45 0.78 -12.28
N VAL A 207 -5.50 0.06 -13.39
CA VAL A 207 -5.39 0.63 -14.74
C VAL A 207 -6.67 0.37 -15.54
N GLU A 208 -7.22 1.43 -16.13
CA GLU A 208 -8.33 1.32 -17.09
C GLU A 208 -8.05 2.22 -18.29
N GLY A 209 -7.77 1.60 -19.44
CA GLY A 209 -7.37 2.33 -20.64
C GLY A 209 -6.09 3.12 -20.38
N LYS A 210 -6.15 4.44 -20.56
CA LYS A 210 -4.99 5.33 -20.39
C LYS A 210 -4.86 5.95 -19.00
N ARG A 211 -5.72 5.54 -18.06
CA ARG A 211 -5.72 6.08 -16.70
C ARG A 211 -5.28 5.03 -15.71
N LEU A 212 -4.50 5.48 -14.74
CA LEU A 212 -4.04 4.69 -13.62
C LEU A 212 -4.42 5.39 -12.32
N TRP A 213 -4.88 4.62 -11.33
CA TRP A 213 -5.17 5.11 -9.97
C TRP A 213 -4.36 4.34 -8.93
N PHE A 214 -3.86 5.04 -7.92
CA PHE A 214 -3.13 4.43 -6.81
C PHE A 214 -3.14 5.34 -5.57
N VAL A 215 -2.66 4.80 -4.45
CA VAL A 215 -2.45 5.57 -3.22
C VAL A 215 -0.95 5.74 -2.96
N THR A 216 -0.54 6.97 -2.74
CA THR A 216 0.85 7.33 -2.44
C THR A 216 1.24 7.01 -0.99
N SER A 217 2.53 7.01 -0.68
CA SER A 217 3.02 6.92 0.71
C SER A 217 2.60 8.10 1.59
N ARG A 218 2.03 9.17 1.02
CA ARG A 218 1.62 10.41 1.69
C ARG A 218 0.11 10.49 1.98
N GLY A 219 -0.63 9.41 1.75
CA GLY A 219 -2.09 9.41 1.94
C GLY A 219 -2.84 10.18 0.85
N GLU A 220 -2.25 10.29 -0.34
CA GLU A 220 -2.88 10.91 -1.50
C GLU A 220 -3.38 9.83 -2.45
N VAL A 221 -4.66 9.88 -2.82
CA VAL A 221 -5.20 9.14 -3.96
C VAL A 221 -4.90 9.95 -5.21
N ARG A 222 -4.29 9.33 -6.21
CA ARG A 222 -3.93 10.00 -7.47
C ARG A 222 -4.48 9.26 -8.66
N CYS A 223 -4.92 10.02 -9.66
CA CYS A 223 -5.11 9.53 -11.02
C CYS A 223 -4.00 10.12 -11.89
N VAL A 224 -3.35 9.28 -12.70
CA VAL A 224 -2.26 9.66 -13.61
C VAL A 224 -2.51 9.09 -15.00
N ASP A 225 -1.92 9.70 -16.03
CA ASP A 225 -1.87 9.11 -17.37
C ASP A 225 -0.81 7.99 -17.40
N THR A 226 -1.19 6.84 -17.93
CA THR A 226 -0.30 5.69 -18.19
C THR A 226 0.88 6.02 -19.12
N GLU A 227 0.74 7.01 -20.00
CA GLU A 227 1.81 7.50 -20.89
C GLU A 227 2.75 8.47 -20.17
N GLY A 228 2.41 8.93 -18.96
CA GLY A 228 3.04 10.12 -18.38
C GLY A 228 3.00 11.27 -19.39
N PHE A 229 4.10 12.01 -19.53
CA PHE A 229 4.18 13.06 -20.55
C PHE A 229 4.56 12.55 -21.96
N HIS A 230 4.74 11.26 -22.22
CA HIS A 230 5.28 10.75 -23.51
C HIS A 230 4.41 11.07 -24.73
N ASP A 231 3.11 11.27 -24.53
CA ASP A 231 2.17 11.57 -25.60
C ASP A 231 2.18 13.07 -26.03
N GLY A 232 2.94 13.90 -25.30
CA GLY A 232 3.08 15.33 -25.57
C GLY A 232 1.93 16.20 -25.02
N LYS A 233 1.10 15.68 -24.12
CA LYS A 233 0.03 16.42 -23.45
C LYS A 233 0.21 16.41 -21.93
N ASN A 234 -0.51 17.33 -21.29
CA ASN A 234 -0.89 17.22 -19.88
C ASN A 234 -2.39 16.94 -19.91
N ASP A 235 -2.78 15.72 -19.59
CA ASP A 235 -4.12 15.18 -19.79
C ASP A 235 -5.08 15.54 -18.64
N GLY A 236 -4.56 16.24 -17.61
CA GLY A 236 -5.27 16.58 -16.39
C GLY A 236 -5.68 18.04 -16.22
N PRO A 237 -6.70 18.31 -15.36
CA PRO A 237 -6.91 19.65 -14.81
C PRO A 237 -5.77 20.13 -13.89
N VAL A 238 -4.93 19.23 -13.37
CA VAL A 238 -3.77 19.60 -12.57
C VAL A 238 -2.72 20.26 -13.48
N GLN A 239 -2.62 21.58 -13.35
CA GLN A 239 -1.63 22.39 -14.02
C GLN A 239 -0.65 22.92 -12.98
N GLY A 240 0.64 22.91 -13.28
CA GLY A 240 1.62 23.52 -12.37
C GLY A 240 2.17 22.62 -11.27
N GLU A 241 2.12 21.29 -11.42
CA GLU A 241 2.66 20.37 -10.41
C GLU A 241 4.16 20.65 -10.16
N ASN A 242 4.53 20.89 -8.91
CA ASN A 242 5.89 21.25 -8.56
C ASN A 242 6.71 20.02 -8.14
N ALA A 243 7.84 19.82 -8.79
CA ALA A 243 8.83 18.81 -8.42
C ALA A 243 10.08 19.47 -7.84
N ARG A 244 10.64 18.90 -6.77
CA ARG A 244 11.93 19.33 -6.25
C ARG A 244 13.05 18.88 -7.20
N VAL A 245 13.99 19.79 -7.42
CA VAL A 245 15.12 19.60 -8.34
C VAL A 245 16.42 19.44 -7.56
N ALA A 246 16.70 20.32 -6.62
CA ALA A 246 17.95 20.34 -5.90
C ALA A 246 17.81 21.00 -4.52
N ASP A 247 18.66 20.59 -3.59
CA ASP A 247 18.78 21.17 -2.26
C ASP A 247 20.23 21.60 -2.00
N LEU A 248 20.42 22.81 -1.49
CA LEU A 248 21.70 23.29 -0.98
C LEU A 248 21.61 23.49 0.55
N PRO A 249 22.51 22.90 1.35
CA PRO A 249 22.44 23.00 2.80
C PRO A 249 22.77 24.43 3.27
N MET A 250 22.04 24.87 4.30
CA MET A 250 22.22 26.20 4.94
C MET A 250 23.23 26.20 6.09
N SER A 251 23.69 25.02 6.50
CA SER A 251 24.73 24.77 7.50
C SER A 251 25.80 23.81 6.94
N LEU A 252 26.96 23.77 7.60
CA LEU A 252 27.97 22.72 7.37
C LEU A 252 27.68 21.52 8.28
N PRO A 253 28.20 20.32 7.96
CA PRO A 253 28.20 19.18 8.89
C PRO A 253 28.89 19.53 10.21
N GLU A 254 28.42 18.96 11.33
CA GLU A 254 28.92 19.29 12.68
C GLU A 254 30.31 18.68 13.00
N ASP A 255 30.78 17.72 12.21
CA ASP A 255 31.87 16.80 12.60
C ASP A 255 33.24 16.99 11.89
N GLU A 256 33.48 18.09 11.20
CA GLU A 256 34.82 18.37 10.67
C GLU A 256 35.49 19.48 11.49
N GLU A 257 36.49 19.11 12.32
CA GLU A 257 37.50 20.04 12.83
C GLU A 257 38.26 20.64 11.63
N LEU A 258 37.71 21.70 11.05
CA LEU A 258 38.31 22.40 9.94
C LEU A 258 39.44 23.31 10.46
N GLU A 259 40.68 23.06 10.04
CA GLU A 259 41.77 24.01 10.22
C GLU A 259 41.57 25.21 9.29
N GLY A 260 41.02 26.33 9.81
CA GLY A 260 40.85 27.59 9.08
C GLY A 260 39.52 28.30 9.36
N GLU A 261 39.21 29.36 8.60
CA GLU A 261 37.85 29.92 8.59
C GLU A 261 36.90 28.91 7.94
N PRO A 262 35.76 28.56 8.57
CA PRO A 262 34.84 27.59 8.02
C PRO A 262 34.27 28.10 6.68
N PRO A 263 34.18 27.25 5.64
CA PRO A 263 33.66 27.66 4.35
C PRO A 263 32.20 28.13 4.47
N VAL A 264 31.80 29.11 3.67
CA VAL A 264 30.40 29.56 3.66
C VAL A 264 29.52 28.39 3.18
N PRO A 265 28.44 28.01 3.89
CA PRO A 265 27.52 26.96 3.43
C PRO A 265 27.02 27.20 2.00
N PRO A 266 26.92 26.18 1.14
CA PRO A 266 26.50 26.34 -0.26
C PRO A 266 25.19 27.10 -0.44
N GLY A 267 24.19 26.86 0.41
CA GLY A 267 22.91 27.58 0.36
C GLY A 267 23.06 29.08 0.65
N LYS A 268 23.96 29.45 1.58
CA LYS A 268 24.26 30.85 1.89
C LYS A 268 25.02 31.55 0.75
N GLN A 269 25.94 30.84 0.09
CA GLN A 269 26.63 31.34 -1.11
C GLN A 269 25.63 31.62 -2.24
N ALA A 270 24.71 30.68 -2.48
CA ALA A 270 23.67 30.84 -3.50
C ALA A 270 22.75 32.03 -3.20
N ILE A 271 22.27 32.19 -1.96
CA ILE A 271 21.44 33.33 -1.56
C ILE A 271 22.14 34.67 -1.79
N ALA A 272 23.43 34.77 -1.49
CA ALA A 272 24.19 36.01 -1.71
C ALA A 272 24.19 36.42 -3.19
N ALA A 273 24.47 35.47 -4.10
CA ALA A 273 24.42 35.72 -5.53
C ALA A 273 23.01 36.05 -6.02
N LEU A 274 21.98 35.33 -5.55
CA LEU A 274 20.58 35.54 -5.93
C LEU A 274 20.10 36.95 -5.56
N LYS A 275 20.54 37.49 -4.42
CA LYS A 275 20.26 38.88 -4.01
C LYS A 275 20.90 39.93 -4.93
N GLU A 276 21.98 39.58 -5.61
CA GLU A 276 22.65 40.42 -6.61
C GLU A 276 22.09 40.21 -8.02
N GLY A 277 21.07 39.36 -8.18
CA GLY A 277 20.49 39.02 -9.49
C GLY A 277 21.30 37.98 -10.27
N ASN A 278 22.19 37.24 -9.61
CA ASN A 278 23.09 36.27 -10.23
C ASN A 278 22.81 34.83 -9.74
N VAL A 279 23.23 33.84 -10.53
CA VAL A 279 23.19 32.42 -10.15
C VAL A 279 24.60 31.95 -9.80
N ALA A 280 24.85 31.57 -8.54
CA ALA A 280 26.14 31.08 -8.08
C ALA A 280 26.55 29.74 -8.73
N ASP A 281 27.84 29.49 -8.87
CA ASP A 281 28.36 28.23 -9.46
C ASP A 281 27.95 26.99 -8.67
N VAL A 282 27.82 27.09 -7.33
CA VAL A 282 27.30 25.99 -6.50
C VAL A 282 25.86 25.62 -6.84
N LEU A 283 25.04 26.61 -7.20
CA LEU A 283 23.65 26.39 -7.63
C LEU A 283 23.60 25.84 -9.06
N LYS A 284 24.42 26.36 -9.98
CA LYS A 284 24.56 25.80 -11.34
C LYS A 284 25.00 24.34 -11.31
N THR A 285 25.98 24.00 -10.46
CA THR A 285 26.47 22.63 -10.29
C THR A 285 25.38 21.71 -9.74
N ALA A 286 24.58 22.18 -8.78
CA ALA A 286 23.47 21.41 -8.24
C ALA A 286 22.37 21.15 -9.29
N LEU A 287 22.05 22.16 -10.10
CA LEU A 287 21.11 22.06 -11.21
C LEU A 287 21.62 21.10 -12.30
N GLU A 288 22.89 21.19 -12.68
CA GLU A 288 23.52 20.29 -13.65
C GLU A 288 23.45 18.82 -13.18
N LYS A 289 23.78 18.55 -11.91
CA LYS A 289 23.64 17.21 -11.32
C LYS A 289 22.21 16.67 -11.34
N ALA A 290 21.23 17.56 -11.24
CA ALA A 290 19.81 17.23 -11.29
C ALA A 290 19.26 17.12 -12.72
N ASN A 291 20.12 17.23 -13.75
CA ASN A 291 19.75 17.26 -15.17
C ASN A 291 18.92 18.49 -15.57
N GLU A 292 19.24 19.64 -14.98
CA GLU A 292 18.65 20.96 -15.25
C GLU A 292 19.77 21.98 -15.51
N ALA A 293 20.79 21.58 -16.29
CA ALA A 293 21.97 22.42 -16.55
C ALA A 293 21.57 23.78 -17.12
N VAL A 294 22.17 24.85 -16.58
CA VAL A 294 21.88 26.22 -16.99
C VAL A 294 22.52 26.52 -18.35
N GLU A 295 21.71 26.93 -19.32
CA GLU A 295 22.16 27.31 -20.66
C GLU A 295 21.91 28.80 -20.92
N GLY A 296 22.97 29.53 -21.27
CA GLY A 296 22.88 30.97 -21.55
C GLY A 296 22.63 31.82 -20.31
N ASP A 297 21.95 32.96 -20.52
CA ASP A 297 21.66 33.93 -19.46
C ASP A 297 20.39 33.56 -18.71
N VAL A 298 20.44 33.65 -17.37
CA VAL A 298 19.28 33.42 -16.50
C VAL A 298 18.85 34.73 -15.86
N THR A 299 17.57 35.04 -15.97
CA THR A 299 16.96 36.16 -15.25
C THR A 299 16.62 35.72 -13.84
N VAL A 300 17.12 36.45 -12.83
CA VAL A 300 16.81 36.22 -11.42
C VAL A 300 15.86 37.29 -10.92
N GLU A 301 14.69 36.88 -10.43
CA GLU A 301 13.69 37.77 -9.85
C GLU A 301 13.44 37.38 -8.39
N ALA A 302 13.61 38.32 -7.45
CA ALA A 302 13.23 38.07 -6.07
C ALA A 302 11.69 38.10 -5.93
N THR A 303 11.11 37.00 -5.44
CA THR A 303 9.67 36.91 -5.15
C THR A 303 9.35 37.11 -3.67
N GLY A 304 10.38 37.28 -2.83
CA GLY A 304 10.32 37.62 -1.41
C GLY A 304 11.72 37.61 -0.79
N ASP A 305 11.81 37.82 0.52
CA ASP A 305 13.12 37.90 1.22
C ASP A 305 13.93 36.60 1.18
N THR A 306 13.24 35.47 1.01
CA THR A 306 13.78 34.11 1.03
C THR A 306 13.33 33.28 -0.19
N SER A 307 12.86 33.93 -1.26
CA SER A 307 12.40 33.25 -2.47
C SER A 307 12.72 34.01 -3.75
N TRP A 308 13.02 33.27 -4.81
CA TRP A 308 13.40 33.77 -6.13
C TRP A 308 12.78 32.92 -7.24
N LYS A 309 12.61 33.53 -8.41
CA LYS A 309 12.35 32.86 -9.69
C LYS A 309 13.58 32.97 -10.57
N LEU A 310 13.93 31.86 -11.22
CA LEU A 310 14.98 31.78 -12.22
C LEU A 310 14.33 31.47 -13.56
N THR A 311 14.40 32.40 -14.52
CA THR A 311 13.84 32.20 -15.86
C THR A 311 14.97 32.13 -16.88
N GLY A 312 14.99 31.05 -17.65
CA GLY A 312 16.01 30.79 -18.67
C GLY A 312 15.85 29.40 -19.27
N THR A 313 16.89 28.95 -19.98
CA THR A 313 16.93 27.61 -20.57
C THR A 313 17.65 26.66 -19.62
N PHE A 314 16.98 25.57 -19.24
CA PHE A 314 17.50 24.54 -18.37
C PHE A 314 17.41 23.18 -19.09
N ASN A 315 18.57 22.57 -19.37
CA ASN A 315 18.68 21.33 -20.13
C ASN A 315 17.83 21.34 -21.43
N GLY A 316 18.00 22.38 -22.24
CA GLY A 316 17.28 22.60 -23.49
C GLY A 316 15.82 23.05 -23.37
N VAL A 317 15.29 23.28 -22.16
CA VAL A 317 13.89 23.70 -21.96
C VAL A 317 13.81 25.11 -21.38
N ASP A 318 13.06 25.98 -22.04
CA ASP A 318 12.75 27.31 -21.53
C ASP A 318 11.71 27.22 -20.41
N ARG A 319 12.11 27.52 -19.18
CA ARG A 319 11.23 27.42 -18.00
C ARG A 319 11.60 28.40 -16.89
N THR A 320 10.70 28.49 -15.91
CA THR A 320 10.93 29.20 -14.65
C THR A 320 11.10 28.19 -13.52
N LEU A 321 12.24 28.23 -12.85
CA LEU A 321 12.47 27.50 -11.60
C LEU A 321 12.13 28.39 -10.41
N THR A 322 11.54 27.82 -9.36
CA THR A 322 11.33 28.51 -8.08
C THR A 322 12.40 28.08 -7.11
N VAL A 323 13.08 29.04 -6.48
CA VAL A 323 14.09 28.81 -5.44
C VAL A 323 13.59 29.40 -4.14
N LYS A 324 13.54 28.64 -3.05
CA LYS A 324 13.12 29.15 -1.74
C LYS A 324 13.87 28.49 -0.60
N VAL A 325 14.02 29.23 0.51
CA VAL A 325 14.48 28.64 1.76
C VAL A 325 13.36 27.75 2.31
N ALA A 326 13.65 26.46 2.48
CA ALA A 326 12.74 25.44 3.00
C ALA A 326 13.42 24.72 4.18
N GLY A 327 13.16 25.22 5.39
CA GLY A 327 13.79 24.71 6.61
C GLY A 327 15.31 24.88 6.59
N PRO A 328 16.10 23.80 6.76
CA PRO A 328 17.57 23.87 6.80
C PRO A 328 18.23 23.95 5.41
N ARG A 329 17.46 24.20 4.34
CA ARG A 329 17.91 24.10 2.94
C ARG A 329 17.45 25.29 2.10
N LEU A 330 18.23 25.63 1.09
CA LEU A 330 17.77 26.37 -0.08
C LEU A 330 17.36 25.35 -1.14
N SER A 331 16.08 25.30 -1.48
CA SER A 331 15.50 24.28 -2.35
C SER A 331 15.06 24.88 -3.68
N VAL A 332 15.31 24.16 -4.76
CA VAL A 332 14.88 24.49 -6.12
C VAL A 332 13.73 23.58 -6.54
N PHE A 333 12.72 24.16 -7.17
CA PHE A 333 11.54 23.49 -7.69
C PHE A 333 11.34 23.84 -9.15
N LYS A 334 10.86 22.87 -9.93
CA LYS A 334 10.35 23.08 -11.29
C LYS A 334 8.86 22.77 -11.33
N THR A 335 8.18 23.40 -12.27
CA THR A 335 6.86 22.96 -12.69
C THR A 335 7.03 21.87 -13.74
N LEU A 336 6.38 20.72 -13.53
CA LEU A 336 6.35 19.63 -14.49
C LEU A 336 5.48 19.99 -15.70
N GLY A 337 5.89 19.51 -16.86
CA GLY A 337 5.11 19.62 -18.09
C GLY A 337 5.60 18.66 -19.18
N VAL A 338 5.15 18.90 -20.41
CA VAL A 338 5.33 17.99 -21.55
C VAL A 338 6.79 17.66 -21.92
N ASP A 339 7.76 18.44 -21.44
CA ASP A 339 9.19 18.17 -21.63
C ASP A 339 9.77 17.21 -20.58
N ASP A 340 9.08 17.01 -19.45
CA ASP A 340 9.50 16.18 -18.32
C ASP A 340 9.06 14.72 -18.51
N LYS A 341 9.40 14.12 -19.65
CA LYS A 341 8.97 12.77 -20.09
C LYS A 341 9.20 11.62 -19.10
N ARG A 342 10.09 11.81 -18.11
CA ARG A 342 10.43 10.80 -17.10
C ARG A 342 9.60 10.93 -15.82
N ASP A 343 8.74 11.94 -15.76
CA ASP A 343 7.82 12.19 -14.67
C ASP A 343 6.40 11.73 -15.05
N ALA A 344 5.63 11.32 -14.04
CA ALA A 344 4.22 11.01 -14.22
C ALA A 344 3.42 12.27 -14.56
N ASP A 345 2.41 12.13 -15.43
CA ASP A 345 1.43 13.18 -15.69
C ASP A 345 0.22 12.98 -14.78
N THR A 346 0.02 13.89 -13.84
CA THR A 346 -1.05 13.80 -12.85
C THR A 346 -2.34 14.39 -13.38
N ILE A 347 -3.41 13.59 -13.38
CA ILE A 347 -4.74 14.03 -13.79
C ILE A 347 -5.44 14.76 -12.64
N TRP A 348 -5.58 14.09 -11.49
CA TRP A 348 -6.16 14.68 -10.28
C TRP A 348 -5.56 14.07 -9.01
N ILE A 349 -5.69 14.78 -7.88
CA ILE A 349 -5.17 14.40 -6.56
C ILE A 349 -6.25 14.61 -5.51
N TYR A 350 -6.41 13.65 -4.60
CA TYR A 350 -7.21 13.78 -3.39
C TYR A 350 -6.33 13.45 -2.17
N ASN A 351 -6.06 14.43 -1.31
CA ASN A 351 -5.19 14.25 -0.14
C ASN A 351 -6.01 13.91 1.11
N MET A 352 -6.07 12.63 1.48
CA MET A 352 -6.92 12.16 2.58
C MET A 352 -6.50 12.73 3.94
N MET A 353 -5.22 13.02 4.15
CA MET A 353 -4.76 13.58 5.42
C MET A 353 -5.27 15.01 5.62
N THR A 354 -5.21 15.86 4.58
CA THR A 354 -5.64 17.26 4.69
C THR A 354 -7.14 17.44 4.52
N GLU A 355 -7.76 16.68 3.60
CA GLU A 355 -9.19 16.81 3.30
C GLU A 355 -10.07 16.15 4.37
N LEU A 356 -9.60 15.02 4.95
CA LEU A 356 -10.41 14.19 5.86
C LEU A 356 -9.84 14.09 7.28
N GLY A 357 -8.68 14.71 7.56
CA GLY A 357 -8.07 14.68 8.89
C GLY A 357 -7.48 13.32 9.27
N ILE A 358 -7.14 12.50 8.28
CA ILE A 358 -6.61 11.14 8.49
C ILE A 358 -5.20 11.18 9.05
N SER A 359 -4.94 10.31 10.03
CA SER A 359 -3.61 10.03 10.56
C SER A 359 -3.24 8.61 10.19
N GLN A 360 -2.58 8.45 9.04
CA GLN A 360 -2.12 7.14 8.59
C GLN A 360 -1.04 6.57 9.53
N HIS A 361 -1.03 5.25 9.74
CA HIS A 361 -0.02 4.59 10.57
C HIS A 361 1.03 3.86 9.73
N ASN A 362 2.32 4.13 9.99
CA ASN A 362 3.53 3.67 9.28
C ASN A 362 3.62 4.05 7.79
N MET A 363 2.57 3.82 7.02
CA MET A 363 2.40 4.23 5.63
C MET A 363 0.93 4.06 5.22
N CYS A 364 0.51 4.77 4.18
CA CYS A 364 -0.75 4.44 3.52
C CYS A 364 -0.57 3.23 2.58
N SER A 365 -1.44 2.23 2.72
CA SER A 365 -1.45 1.04 1.85
C SER A 365 -2.89 0.69 1.50
N CYS A 366 -3.21 0.82 0.21
CA CYS A 366 -4.46 0.36 -0.36
C CYS A 366 -4.25 0.14 -1.86
N SER A 367 -4.31 -1.11 -2.32
CA SER A 367 -4.48 -1.40 -3.74
C SER A 367 -5.95 -1.19 -4.06
N LEU A 368 -6.32 -0.01 -4.57
CA LEU A 368 -7.72 0.38 -4.77
C LEU A 368 -8.42 -0.48 -5.86
N THR A 369 -9.75 -0.39 -5.94
CA THR A 369 -10.54 -1.01 -7.02
C THR A 369 -11.76 -0.16 -7.34
N SER A 370 -12.43 -0.49 -8.45
CA SER A 370 -13.54 0.28 -8.99
C SER A 370 -14.75 -0.58 -9.33
N TYR A 371 -15.91 0.07 -9.40
CA TYR A 371 -17.11 -0.48 -10.05
C TYR A 371 -17.86 0.66 -10.74
N GLY A 372 -17.90 0.63 -12.08
CA GLY A 372 -18.36 1.79 -12.85
C GLY A 372 -17.51 3.02 -12.51
N ASP A 373 -18.14 4.12 -12.13
CA ASP A 373 -17.44 5.37 -11.76
C ASP A 373 -16.98 5.46 -10.30
N TRP A 374 -17.28 4.44 -9.48
CA TRP A 374 -16.89 4.41 -8.06
C TRP A 374 -15.48 3.87 -7.89
N LEU A 375 -14.69 4.55 -7.06
CA LEU A 375 -13.33 4.17 -6.67
C LEU A 375 -13.29 3.99 -5.16
N PHE A 376 -12.93 2.80 -4.67
CA PHE A 376 -12.98 2.46 -3.24
C PHE A 376 -11.58 2.45 -2.62
N ILE A 377 -11.43 3.11 -1.47
CA ILE A 377 -10.13 3.34 -0.83
C ILE A 377 -10.22 3.11 0.69
N ASN A 378 -9.32 2.28 1.21
CA ASN A 378 -8.97 2.22 2.63
C ASN A 378 -7.98 3.35 2.96
N THR A 379 -8.27 4.16 3.97
CA THR A 379 -7.49 5.38 4.26
C THR A 379 -6.22 5.14 5.06
N SER A 380 -6.04 3.92 5.59
CA SER A 380 -4.92 3.56 6.48
C SER A 380 -4.85 4.33 7.79
N ASN A 381 -5.96 4.93 8.23
CA ASN A 381 -6.07 5.56 9.54
C ASN A 381 -5.61 4.58 10.64
N GLY A 382 -4.84 5.05 11.61
CA GLY A 382 -4.26 4.17 12.60
C GLY A 382 -3.63 4.90 13.77
N LEU A 383 -2.90 4.15 14.59
CA LEU A 383 -2.27 4.67 15.80
C LEU A 383 -1.09 5.61 15.50
N ASP A 384 -0.63 6.30 16.53
CA ASP A 384 0.66 6.99 16.51
C ASP A 384 1.84 6.02 16.72
N GLU A 385 3.06 6.55 16.66
CA GLU A 385 4.30 5.78 16.85
C GLU A 385 4.44 5.09 18.22
N SER A 386 3.60 5.43 19.21
CA SER A 386 3.59 4.74 20.51
C SER A 386 2.83 3.41 20.47
N HIS A 387 2.06 3.18 19.40
CA HIS A 387 1.13 2.05 19.23
C HIS A 387 0.06 1.99 20.33
N ILE A 388 -0.28 3.14 20.94
CA ILE A 388 -1.28 3.25 22.01
C ILE A 388 -2.40 4.21 21.61
N ASN A 389 -2.06 5.44 21.20
CA ASN A 389 -3.05 6.48 20.94
C ASN A 389 -3.52 6.43 19.48
N LEU A 390 -4.83 6.62 19.27
CA LEU A 390 -5.43 6.82 17.96
C LEU A 390 -5.64 8.32 17.75
N PRO A 391 -4.86 9.00 16.89
CA PRO A 391 -4.92 10.46 16.76
C PRO A 391 -6.24 10.97 16.16
N ALA A 392 -6.83 10.19 15.26
CA ALA A 392 -7.99 10.59 14.47
C ALA A 392 -9.13 9.55 14.55
N PRO A 393 -9.75 9.34 15.74
CA PRO A 393 -10.75 8.27 15.95
C PRO A 393 -12.07 8.46 15.19
N GLU A 394 -12.39 9.69 14.80
CA GLU A 394 -13.61 10.04 14.06
C GLU A 394 -13.38 10.19 12.56
N ALA A 395 -12.13 10.06 12.10
CA ALA A 395 -11.81 10.23 10.69
C ALA A 395 -12.23 8.99 9.89
N PRO A 396 -12.68 9.16 8.63
CA PRO A 396 -13.21 8.07 7.82
C PRO A 396 -12.12 7.03 7.52
N ALA A 397 -12.39 5.75 7.81
CA ALA A 397 -11.48 4.66 7.49
C ALA A 397 -11.68 4.13 6.07
N PHE A 398 -12.87 4.36 5.50
CA PHE A 398 -13.23 3.87 4.17
C PHE A 398 -13.98 4.94 3.38
N ILE A 399 -13.58 5.15 2.12
CA ILE A 399 -14.17 6.18 1.26
C ILE A 399 -14.45 5.66 -0.14
N CYS A 400 -15.42 6.30 -0.79
CA CYS A 400 -15.68 6.17 -2.22
C CYS A 400 -15.51 7.50 -2.91
N LEU A 401 -14.64 7.54 -3.93
CA LEU A 401 -14.45 8.71 -4.80
C LEU A 401 -15.06 8.45 -6.18
N ASN A 402 -15.38 9.51 -6.91
CA ASN A 402 -15.60 9.44 -8.35
C ASN A 402 -14.25 9.26 -9.04
N LYS A 403 -14.04 8.14 -9.74
CA LYS A 403 -12.75 7.82 -10.37
C LYS A 403 -12.32 8.84 -11.44
N ASN A 404 -13.25 9.59 -12.02
CA ASN A 404 -12.97 10.54 -13.09
C ASN A 404 -12.59 11.93 -12.57
N THR A 405 -13.12 12.34 -11.41
CA THR A 405 -12.95 13.70 -10.88
C THR A 405 -12.18 13.76 -9.57
N GLY A 406 -12.10 12.64 -8.83
CA GLY A 406 -11.55 12.60 -7.47
C GLY A 406 -12.50 13.13 -6.39
N GLU A 407 -13.75 13.48 -6.74
CA GLU A 407 -14.73 13.98 -5.78
C GLU A 407 -15.21 12.88 -4.82
N LEU A 408 -15.36 13.23 -3.55
CA LEU A 408 -15.89 12.33 -2.54
C LEU A 408 -17.39 12.07 -2.76
N ILE A 409 -17.76 10.80 -2.86
CA ILE A 409 -19.15 10.34 -3.04
C ILE A 409 -19.76 9.98 -1.69
N TRP A 410 -19.08 9.13 -0.92
CA TRP A 410 -19.47 8.76 0.43
C TRP A 410 -18.26 8.32 1.25
N GLN A 411 -18.40 8.31 2.57
CA GLN A 411 -17.37 7.88 3.51
C GLN A 411 -17.94 7.14 4.72
N ASP A 412 -17.12 6.34 5.40
CA ASP A 412 -17.48 5.61 6.61
C ASP A 412 -16.33 5.65 7.63
N ALA A 413 -16.67 5.84 8.91
CA ALA A 413 -15.70 5.93 10.01
C ALA A 413 -15.49 4.62 10.76
N SER A 414 -16.16 3.52 10.39
CA SER A 414 -15.94 2.21 11.03
C SER A 414 -14.51 1.75 10.81
N PRO A 415 -13.80 1.22 11.83
CA PRO A 415 -14.32 0.85 13.14
C PRO A 415 -14.14 1.93 14.24
N GLY A 416 -13.72 3.13 13.85
CA GLY A 416 -13.52 4.28 14.74
C GLY A 416 -12.45 4.01 15.79
N SER A 417 -12.80 4.20 17.06
CA SER A 417 -11.89 4.00 18.20
C SER A 417 -11.43 2.55 18.43
N ASN A 418 -11.92 1.59 17.64
CA ASN A 418 -11.57 0.18 17.77
C ASN A 418 -10.42 -0.27 16.87
N ILE A 419 -9.80 0.62 16.11
CA ILE A 419 -8.61 0.29 15.31
C ILE A 419 -7.52 -0.27 16.23
N LEU A 420 -7.09 -1.51 15.97
CA LEU A 420 -6.08 -2.22 16.77
C LEU A 420 -4.70 -1.61 16.61
N HIS A 421 -4.28 -1.35 15.36
CA HIS A 421 -2.95 -0.87 14.99
C HIS A 421 -2.99 0.08 13.78
N GLY A 422 -3.14 -0.47 12.58
CA GLY A 422 -3.36 0.27 11.34
C GLY A 422 -4.30 -0.48 10.40
N GLN A 423 -4.52 0.07 9.21
CA GLN A 423 -5.44 -0.46 8.21
C GLN A 423 -4.76 -0.55 6.84
N TRP A 424 -4.41 -1.76 6.41
CA TRP A 424 -3.58 -1.94 5.21
C TRP A 424 -4.17 -2.91 4.18
N SER A 425 -5.33 -3.51 4.48
CA SER A 425 -6.03 -4.38 3.54
C SER A 425 -6.72 -3.59 2.44
N SER A 426 -6.75 -4.19 1.25
CA SER A 426 -7.35 -3.61 0.06
C SER A 426 -8.83 -4.01 -0.07
N PRO A 427 -9.68 -3.15 -0.67
CA PRO A 427 -11.09 -3.45 -0.86
C PRO A 427 -11.34 -4.40 -2.04
N THR A 428 -12.51 -5.03 -2.02
CA THR A 428 -13.04 -5.94 -3.05
C THR A 428 -14.47 -5.55 -3.37
N VAL A 429 -14.88 -5.56 -4.64
CA VAL A 429 -16.27 -5.19 -5.01
C VAL A 429 -16.87 -6.20 -5.98
N ALA A 430 -18.03 -6.74 -5.62
CA ALA A 430 -18.70 -7.84 -6.31
C ALA A 430 -20.22 -7.64 -6.31
N GLU A 431 -20.91 -8.19 -7.32
CA GLU A 431 -22.36 -8.35 -7.22
C GLU A 431 -22.61 -9.64 -6.41
N LEU A 432 -23.21 -9.50 -5.24
CA LEU A 432 -23.38 -10.58 -4.26
C LEU A 432 -24.82 -10.58 -3.75
N GLY A 433 -25.56 -11.65 -3.99
CA GLY A 433 -26.98 -11.75 -3.62
C GLY A 433 -27.87 -10.71 -4.30
N GLY A 434 -27.51 -10.27 -5.52
CA GLY A 434 -28.25 -9.26 -6.29
C GLY A 434 -28.04 -7.80 -5.85
N GLU A 435 -27.04 -7.54 -5.00
CA GLU A 435 -26.61 -6.19 -4.62
C GLU A 435 -25.13 -6.02 -4.96
N ILE A 436 -24.72 -4.83 -5.41
CA ILE A 436 -23.30 -4.54 -5.62
C ILE A 436 -22.71 -4.17 -4.25
N GLN A 437 -21.92 -5.08 -3.70
CA GLN A 437 -21.35 -4.97 -2.38
C GLN A 437 -19.86 -4.63 -2.50
N VAL A 438 -19.41 -3.65 -1.71
CA VAL A 438 -17.99 -3.39 -1.51
C VAL A 438 -17.58 -3.86 -0.12
N LEU A 439 -16.52 -4.67 -0.09
CA LEU A 439 -15.96 -5.31 1.08
C LEU A 439 -14.78 -4.49 1.60
N PHE A 440 -14.79 -4.22 2.90
CA PHE A 440 -13.80 -3.43 3.61
C PHE A 440 -13.31 -4.17 4.85
N CYS A 441 -12.01 -4.37 4.93
CA CYS A 441 -11.33 -4.95 6.09
C CYS A 441 -10.97 -3.85 7.09
N GLY A 442 -11.69 -3.80 8.20
CA GLY A 442 -11.44 -2.86 9.29
C GLY A 442 -10.17 -3.17 10.07
N GLY A 443 -9.57 -2.13 10.66
CA GLY A 443 -8.40 -2.26 11.52
C GLY A 443 -8.66 -2.93 12.86
N ASP A 444 -9.90 -3.34 13.12
CA ASP A 444 -10.40 -3.99 14.34
C ASP A 444 -10.56 -5.51 14.19
N GLY A 445 -10.21 -6.06 13.01
CA GLY A 445 -10.35 -7.49 12.70
C GLY A 445 -11.74 -7.87 12.16
N TRP A 446 -12.56 -6.88 11.78
CA TRP A 446 -13.88 -7.11 11.20
C TRP A 446 -13.87 -6.88 9.69
N LEU A 447 -14.60 -7.74 8.97
CA LEU A 447 -14.95 -7.54 7.57
C LEU A 447 -16.32 -6.85 7.49
N TYR A 448 -16.38 -5.75 6.78
CA TYR A 448 -17.60 -4.97 6.54
C TYR A 448 -18.01 -5.09 5.08
N SER A 449 -19.31 -5.12 4.84
CA SER A 449 -19.88 -4.98 3.50
C SER A 449 -20.80 -3.79 3.44
N PHE A 450 -20.53 -2.90 2.50
CA PHE A 450 -21.37 -1.74 2.20
C PHE A 450 -22.00 -1.89 0.83
N LYS A 451 -23.14 -1.23 0.64
CA LYS A 451 -23.65 -0.98 -0.70
C LYS A 451 -22.67 -0.10 -1.46
N ALA A 452 -22.19 -0.56 -2.61
CA ALA A 452 -21.15 0.13 -3.39
C ALA A 452 -21.56 1.57 -3.79
N ALA A 453 -22.84 1.77 -4.12
CA ALA A 453 -23.38 3.08 -4.45
C ALA A 453 -23.43 4.06 -3.26
N GLY A 454 -23.25 3.57 -2.03
CA GLY A 454 -23.58 4.28 -0.81
C GLY A 454 -25.08 4.28 -0.51
N GLY A 455 -25.42 4.98 0.57
CA GLY A 455 -26.77 5.27 1.01
C GLY A 455 -27.31 6.58 0.43
N LYS A 456 -28.18 7.25 1.18
CA LYS A 456 -28.75 8.55 0.79
C LYS A 456 -27.84 9.69 1.23
N ASP A 457 -27.89 10.80 0.48
CA ASP A 457 -27.26 12.07 0.85
C ASP A 457 -25.75 11.98 1.11
N GLY A 458 -25.05 11.07 0.43
CA GLY A 458 -23.59 10.88 0.57
C GLY A 458 -23.16 10.04 1.77
N GLU A 459 -24.11 9.42 2.47
CA GLU A 459 -23.82 8.50 3.58
C GLU A 459 -23.42 7.10 3.07
N SER A 460 -22.67 6.34 3.86
CA SER A 460 -22.47 4.91 3.62
C SER A 460 -23.76 4.12 3.93
N GLU A 461 -23.90 2.91 3.36
CA GLU A 461 -24.99 1.99 3.73
C GLU A 461 -24.39 0.61 4.04
N LEU A 462 -24.23 0.31 5.34
CA LEU A 462 -23.74 -0.97 5.83
C LEU A 462 -24.79 -2.08 5.60
N LEU A 463 -24.40 -3.14 4.91
CA LEU A 463 -25.22 -4.31 4.63
C LEU A 463 -25.03 -5.39 5.68
N TRP A 464 -23.78 -5.73 5.97
CA TRP A 464 -23.42 -6.70 7.01
C TRP A 464 -21.99 -6.48 7.51
N LYS A 465 -21.69 -7.07 8.67
CA LYS A 465 -20.34 -7.10 9.25
C LYS A 465 -20.06 -8.46 9.90
N PHE A 466 -18.80 -8.88 9.87
CA PHE A 466 -18.34 -10.19 10.30
C PHE A 466 -17.04 -10.04 11.09
N ASP A 467 -17.05 -10.41 12.37
CA ASP A 467 -15.83 -10.49 13.20
C ASP A 467 -15.03 -11.72 12.80
N CYS A 468 -13.82 -11.51 12.27
CA CYS A 468 -12.96 -12.61 11.84
C CYS A 468 -12.15 -13.22 13.01
N ASN A 469 -12.32 -12.69 14.23
CA ASN A 469 -11.66 -13.17 15.42
C ASN A 469 -12.66 -13.89 16.36
N PRO A 470 -12.31 -15.06 16.92
CA PRO A 470 -13.04 -15.66 18.03
C PRO A 470 -13.17 -14.67 19.20
N LYS A 471 -14.28 -14.72 19.95
CA LYS A 471 -14.64 -13.62 20.86
C LYS A 471 -13.74 -13.46 22.09
N GLU A 472 -13.08 -14.53 22.51
CA GLU A 472 -12.19 -14.52 23.67
C GLU A 472 -10.74 -14.16 23.29
N THR A 473 -10.43 -13.97 22.00
CA THR A 473 -9.09 -13.56 21.56
C THR A 473 -8.71 -12.17 22.08
N GLU A 474 -7.44 -12.02 22.46
CA GLU A 474 -6.92 -10.78 23.04
C GLU A 474 -5.86 -10.15 22.14
N TRP A 475 -5.98 -8.82 21.96
CA TRP A 475 -4.97 -8.03 21.28
C TRP A 475 -3.78 -7.78 22.20
N ILE A 476 -2.66 -8.39 21.86
CA ILE A 476 -1.36 -8.15 22.52
C ILE A 476 -0.35 -7.86 21.42
N ILE A 477 0.44 -6.79 21.61
CA ILE A 477 1.52 -6.44 20.69
C ILE A 477 2.62 -7.51 20.76
N GLY A 478 3.04 -8.03 19.61
CA GLY A 478 4.02 -9.11 19.47
C GLY A 478 3.37 -10.47 19.15
N GLY A 479 4.16 -11.54 19.22
CA GLY A 479 3.72 -12.89 18.83
C GLY A 479 2.73 -13.56 19.80
N SER A 480 2.47 -12.99 20.98
CA SER A 480 1.63 -13.63 22.01
C SER A 480 0.13 -13.28 21.93
N GLY A 481 -0.27 -12.35 21.04
CA GLY A 481 -1.67 -11.98 20.85
C GLY A 481 -2.42 -12.97 19.96
N THR A 482 -3.67 -13.28 20.28
CA THR A 482 -4.53 -14.17 19.48
C THR A 482 -5.58 -13.40 18.68
N ARG A 483 -5.78 -12.11 18.99
CA ARG A 483 -6.61 -11.21 18.20
C ARG A 483 -5.77 -10.53 17.13
N ASN A 484 -6.32 -10.41 15.93
CA ASN A 484 -5.63 -9.96 14.73
C ASN A 484 -6.41 -8.86 13.99
N ASN A 485 -5.69 -8.13 13.13
CA ASN A 485 -6.24 -7.24 12.13
C ASN A 485 -6.66 -8.07 10.89
N LEU A 486 -6.98 -7.36 9.80
CA LEU A 486 -7.10 -7.94 8.47
C LEU A 486 -6.15 -7.19 7.53
N ILE A 487 -5.16 -7.88 6.97
CA ILE A 487 -4.20 -7.32 5.99
C ILE A 487 -4.39 -7.97 4.62
N ALA A 488 -4.65 -9.29 4.57
CA ALA A 488 -5.06 -9.98 3.37
C ALA A 488 -6.27 -9.30 2.71
N THR A 489 -6.43 -9.49 1.40
CA THR A 489 -7.54 -8.93 0.62
C THR A 489 -8.68 -9.94 0.51
N PRO A 490 -9.97 -9.56 0.67
CA PRO A 490 -11.07 -10.49 0.48
C PRO A 490 -11.13 -11.00 -0.97
N VAL A 491 -11.27 -12.30 -1.16
CA VAL A 491 -11.42 -12.91 -2.49
C VAL A 491 -12.87 -13.33 -2.70
N VAL A 492 -13.41 -13.04 -3.88
CA VAL A 492 -14.75 -13.50 -4.26
C VAL A 492 -14.61 -14.64 -5.26
N TYR A 493 -15.22 -15.78 -4.93
CA TYR A 493 -15.25 -16.98 -5.77
C TYR A 493 -16.60 -17.69 -5.61
N ASN A 494 -17.27 -17.99 -6.72
CA ASN A 494 -18.59 -18.65 -6.73
C ASN A 494 -19.60 -18.03 -5.75
N ASP A 495 -19.74 -16.70 -5.78
CA ASP A 495 -20.62 -15.89 -4.90
C ASP A 495 -20.33 -15.98 -3.38
N LEU A 496 -19.20 -16.57 -3.00
CA LEU A 496 -18.70 -16.63 -1.63
C LEU A 496 -17.51 -15.71 -1.42
N VAL A 497 -17.29 -15.31 -0.17
CA VAL A 497 -16.19 -14.44 0.24
C VAL A 497 -15.18 -15.24 1.07
N TYR A 498 -13.90 -15.12 0.72
CA TYR A 498 -12.79 -15.77 1.40
C TYR A 498 -11.84 -14.73 1.98
N ILE A 499 -11.45 -14.88 3.25
CA ILE A 499 -10.55 -13.93 3.91
C ILE A 499 -9.65 -14.62 4.94
N GLY A 500 -8.34 -14.36 4.82
CA GLY A 500 -7.33 -14.73 5.80
C GLY A 500 -7.14 -13.63 6.84
N VAL A 501 -6.76 -14.03 8.06
CA VAL A 501 -6.61 -13.14 9.22
C VAL A 501 -5.14 -13.05 9.62
N GLY A 502 -4.66 -11.86 9.96
CA GLY A 502 -3.26 -11.65 10.34
C GLY A 502 -2.95 -10.25 10.85
N GLN A 503 -1.67 -9.96 11.03
CA GLN A 503 -1.19 -8.74 11.68
C GLN A 503 0.04 -8.21 10.95
N ASP A 504 0.43 -6.98 11.29
CA ASP A 504 1.71 -6.38 10.90
C ASP A 504 2.85 -7.41 11.09
N PRO A 505 3.65 -7.71 10.05
CA PRO A 505 4.76 -8.65 10.11
C PRO A 505 5.77 -8.41 11.23
N GLU A 506 5.91 -7.18 11.73
CA GLU A 506 6.79 -6.90 12.88
C GLU A 506 6.30 -7.50 14.20
N HIS A 507 5.06 -7.99 14.25
CA HIS A 507 4.46 -8.59 15.44
C HIS A 507 4.61 -10.11 15.47
N GLU A 508 5.53 -10.67 14.67
CA GLU A 508 5.89 -12.09 14.62
C GLU A 508 4.74 -13.01 14.16
N ILE A 509 5.03 -14.31 14.15
CA ILE A 509 4.03 -15.36 13.91
C ILE A 509 2.99 -15.41 15.03
N GLY A 510 1.87 -16.08 14.77
CA GLY A 510 0.83 -16.31 15.76
C GLY A 510 -0.37 -17.02 15.15
N GLU A 511 -1.41 -17.23 15.95
CA GLU A 511 -2.67 -17.84 15.52
C GLU A 511 -3.34 -17.01 14.42
N GLY A 512 -3.79 -17.68 13.36
CA GLY A 512 -4.56 -17.07 12.28
C GLY A 512 -5.80 -17.88 11.95
N HIS A 513 -6.57 -17.35 10.98
CA HIS A 513 -7.83 -17.95 10.56
C HIS A 513 -8.04 -17.73 9.08
N LEU A 514 -8.74 -18.67 8.44
CA LEU A 514 -9.27 -18.56 7.10
C LEU A 514 -10.77 -18.81 7.13
N TRP A 515 -11.53 -17.86 6.58
CA TRP A 515 -12.99 -17.90 6.57
C TRP A 515 -13.54 -18.04 5.16
N CYS A 516 -14.60 -18.83 5.01
CA CYS A 516 -15.52 -18.79 3.87
C CYS A 516 -16.90 -18.31 4.34
N ILE A 517 -17.39 -17.25 3.72
CA ILE A 517 -18.53 -16.46 4.21
C ILE A 517 -19.60 -16.34 3.12
N ASP A 518 -20.87 -16.52 3.51
CA ASP A 518 -22.06 -16.24 2.70
C ASP A 518 -22.42 -14.74 2.77
N PRO A 519 -22.21 -13.96 1.68
CA PRO A 519 -22.41 -12.52 1.69
C PRO A 519 -23.89 -12.09 1.50
N THR A 520 -24.83 -13.04 1.51
CA THR A 520 -26.26 -12.75 1.28
C THR A 520 -27.02 -12.36 2.55
N LYS A 521 -26.45 -12.62 3.73
CA LYS A 521 -27.04 -12.23 5.03
C LYS A 521 -26.87 -10.73 5.31
N ARG A 522 -27.52 -10.23 6.36
CA ARG A 522 -27.54 -8.80 6.72
C ARG A 522 -27.33 -8.59 8.23
N GLY A 523 -26.80 -7.43 8.61
CA GLY A 523 -26.51 -7.08 9.99
C GLY A 523 -25.23 -7.73 10.52
N ASP A 524 -25.19 -8.05 11.82
CA ASP A 524 -24.08 -8.81 12.39
C ASP A 524 -24.22 -10.29 12.02
N VAL A 525 -23.31 -10.76 11.18
CA VAL A 525 -23.29 -12.11 10.61
C VAL A 525 -22.09 -12.91 11.09
N SER A 526 -21.43 -12.45 12.15
CA SER A 526 -20.30 -13.13 12.80
C SER A 526 -20.69 -14.55 13.25
N PRO A 527 -19.71 -15.46 13.46
CA PRO A 527 -19.97 -16.81 13.96
C PRO A 527 -20.69 -16.80 15.33
N GLU A 528 -20.25 -15.88 16.19
CA GLU A 528 -20.73 -15.72 17.55
C GLU A 528 -21.06 -14.26 17.86
N LEU A 529 -21.88 -14.04 18.87
CA LEU A 529 -22.21 -12.75 19.44
C LEU A 529 -21.58 -12.62 20.84
N ALA A 530 -20.98 -11.47 21.13
CA ALA A 530 -20.50 -11.13 22.45
C ALA A 530 -21.68 -10.66 23.33
N MET A 531 -21.86 -11.30 24.48
CA MET A 531 -23.02 -11.11 25.35
C MET A 531 -22.62 -11.05 26.83
N LYS A 532 -23.47 -10.46 27.66
CA LYS A 532 -23.36 -10.50 29.12
C LYS A 532 -24.51 -11.29 29.73
N VAL A 533 -24.21 -12.08 30.76
CA VAL A 533 -25.23 -12.81 31.53
C VAL A 533 -25.79 -11.89 32.61
N GLU A 534 -27.07 -11.57 32.50
CA GLU A 534 -27.81 -10.77 33.48
C GLU A 534 -28.99 -11.57 34.04
N GLY A 535 -28.75 -12.32 35.12
CA GLY A 535 -29.71 -13.29 35.65
C GLY A 535 -29.96 -14.40 34.63
N ASP A 536 -31.22 -14.54 34.17
CA ASP A 536 -31.61 -15.53 33.15
C ASP A 536 -31.54 -14.97 31.71
N LYS A 537 -31.08 -13.72 31.54
CA LYS A 537 -31.02 -13.05 30.23
C LYS A 537 -29.61 -12.98 29.70
N ARG A 538 -29.50 -12.96 28.37
CA ARG A 538 -28.28 -12.65 27.63
C ARG A 538 -28.49 -11.32 26.91
N VAL A 539 -27.61 -10.36 27.14
CA VAL A 539 -27.71 -9.01 26.60
C VAL A 539 -26.48 -8.74 25.73
N PRO A 540 -26.63 -8.26 24.48
CA PRO A 540 -25.49 -7.90 23.65
C PRO A 540 -24.62 -6.85 24.32
N ILE A 541 -23.31 -7.02 24.26
CA ILE A 541 -22.35 -6.03 24.74
C ILE A 541 -21.81 -5.19 23.57
N PRO A 542 -21.41 -3.92 23.82
CA PRO A 542 -20.74 -3.11 22.81
C PRO A 542 -19.44 -3.79 22.34
N HIS A 543 -19.07 -3.53 21.09
CA HIS A 543 -17.78 -3.95 20.57
C HIS A 543 -16.64 -3.31 21.38
N LYS A 544 -15.61 -4.10 21.66
CA LYS A 544 -14.44 -3.69 22.45
C LYS A 544 -13.17 -3.94 21.64
N ARG A 545 -12.32 -2.92 21.55
CA ARG A 545 -11.04 -2.95 20.83
C ARG A 545 -10.14 -4.14 21.20
N ILE A 546 -9.84 -4.32 22.49
CA ILE A 546 -8.77 -5.24 22.92
C ILE A 546 -9.22 -6.70 22.96
N GLN A 547 -10.40 -6.96 23.51
CA GLN A 547 -10.94 -8.31 23.67
C GLN A 547 -12.47 -8.19 23.72
N ALA A 548 -13.16 -8.98 22.88
CA ALA A 548 -14.61 -8.84 22.73
C ALA A 548 -15.38 -9.42 23.93
N VAL A 549 -14.94 -10.57 24.45
CA VAL A 549 -15.51 -11.26 25.62
C VAL A 549 -14.44 -11.46 26.68
N ILE A 550 -14.71 -10.99 27.89
CA ILE A 550 -13.89 -11.15 29.09
C ILE A 550 -14.67 -12.01 30.09
N PRO A 551 -14.43 -13.34 30.13
CA PRO A 551 -15.21 -14.27 30.97
C PRO A 551 -15.24 -13.89 32.45
N GLU A 552 -14.16 -13.30 32.96
CA GLU A 552 -14.02 -12.83 34.35
C GLU A 552 -15.04 -11.73 34.71
N GLU A 553 -15.58 -11.02 33.71
CA GLU A 553 -16.60 -9.99 33.88
C GLU A 553 -18.04 -10.51 33.71
N GLY A 554 -18.20 -11.84 33.59
CA GLY A 554 -19.49 -12.50 33.37
C GLY A 554 -20.02 -12.37 31.93
N GLU A 555 -19.11 -12.14 30.99
CA GLU A 555 -19.39 -12.10 29.56
C GLU A 555 -19.22 -13.48 28.93
N ILE A 556 -19.91 -13.72 27.82
CA ILE A 556 -19.92 -15.00 27.11
C ILE A 556 -19.99 -14.79 25.60
N ALA A 557 -19.36 -15.69 24.85
CA ALA A 557 -19.63 -15.89 23.43
C ALA A 557 -20.88 -16.77 23.27
N VAL A 558 -21.72 -16.47 22.27
CA VAL A 558 -22.94 -17.23 21.98
C VAL A 558 -23.07 -17.39 20.47
N ASP A 559 -23.31 -18.60 20.00
CA ASP A 559 -23.59 -18.88 18.58
C ASP A 559 -24.60 -17.88 18.00
N ASN A 560 -24.23 -17.29 16.87
CA ASN A 560 -25.08 -16.37 16.16
C ASN A 560 -26.04 -17.15 15.23
N PRO A 561 -27.36 -17.16 15.47
CA PRO A 561 -28.30 -17.80 14.55
C PRO A 561 -28.34 -17.14 13.16
N ASN A 562 -27.80 -15.92 13.02
CA ASN A 562 -27.63 -15.19 11.77
C ASN A 562 -26.22 -15.36 11.15
N SER A 563 -25.38 -16.25 11.69
CA SER A 563 -24.00 -16.46 11.23
C SER A 563 -23.93 -16.73 9.72
N ALA A 564 -23.05 -16.03 9.01
CA ALA A 564 -22.77 -16.23 7.59
C ALA A 564 -21.64 -17.25 7.33
N VAL A 565 -21.15 -17.94 8.34
CA VAL A 565 -20.07 -18.94 8.16
C VAL A 565 -20.56 -20.07 7.25
N VAL A 566 -19.82 -20.30 6.17
CA VAL A 566 -19.92 -21.53 5.38
C VAL A 566 -18.99 -22.58 5.99
N TRP A 567 -17.72 -22.22 6.19
CA TRP A 567 -16.74 -23.00 6.93
C TRP A 567 -15.65 -22.08 7.51
N HIS A 568 -14.90 -22.58 8.49
CA HIS A 568 -13.80 -21.90 9.18
C HIS A 568 -12.61 -22.85 9.30
N TYR A 569 -11.42 -22.39 8.92
CA TYR A 569 -10.18 -23.12 9.11
C TYR A 569 -9.26 -22.35 10.07
N ALA A 570 -8.86 -23.02 11.14
CA ALA A 570 -7.83 -22.58 12.08
C ALA A 570 -6.79 -23.70 12.30
N MET A 571 -7.24 -24.95 12.29
CA MET A 571 -6.40 -26.15 12.37
C MET A 571 -7.18 -27.36 11.85
N GLN A 572 -6.48 -28.39 11.39
CA GLN A 572 -7.07 -29.70 11.08
C GLN A 572 -6.00 -30.78 11.25
N ASP A 573 -6.22 -31.74 12.16
CA ASP A 573 -5.41 -32.96 12.26
C ASP A 573 -5.57 -33.77 10.96
N THR A 574 -4.56 -33.68 10.10
CA THR A 574 -4.53 -34.32 8.78
C THR A 574 -3.87 -35.69 8.81
N ASN A 575 -3.00 -35.93 9.80
CA ASN A 575 -2.26 -37.17 9.94
C ASN A 575 -3.00 -38.24 10.80
N GLY A 576 -4.00 -37.81 11.58
CA GLY A 576 -4.87 -38.61 12.42
C GLY A 576 -4.23 -39.14 13.71
N ASP A 577 -3.25 -38.44 14.26
CA ASP A 577 -2.51 -38.84 15.46
C ASP A 577 -3.02 -38.22 16.77
N ASP A 578 -4.10 -37.43 16.70
CA ASP A 578 -4.72 -36.70 17.81
C ASP A 578 -3.85 -35.57 18.40
N GLU A 579 -2.73 -35.21 17.76
CA GLU A 579 -1.92 -34.02 18.01
C GLU A 579 -2.13 -33.01 16.86
N ILE A 580 -1.74 -31.75 17.07
CA ILE A 580 -1.77 -30.73 16.03
C ILE A 580 -0.33 -30.27 15.82
N ASP A 581 0.20 -30.59 14.65
CA ASP A 581 1.53 -30.15 14.24
C ASP A 581 1.51 -28.68 13.79
N TYR A 582 2.70 -28.07 13.72
CA TYR A 582 2.86 -26.69 13.26
C TYR A 582 2.22 -26.49 11.88
N GLU A 583 2.49 -27.40 10.95
CA GLU A 583 1.98 -27.37 9.58
C GLU A 583 0.48 -27.67 9.47
N GLU A 584 -0.18 -28.08 10.55
CA GLU A 584 -1.62 -28.35 10.60
C GLU A 584 -2.44 -27.16 11.12
N GLU A 585 -1.77 -26.14 11.68
CA GLU A 585 -2.34 -24.87 12.12
C GLU A 585 -2.28 -23.83 11.00
N MET A 586 -3.35 -23.05 10.84
CA MET A 586 -3.34 -21.82 10.06
C MET A 586 -2.76 -20.70 10.91
N HIS A 587 -1.59 -20.19 10.54
CA HIS A 587 -1.02 -19.03 11.22
C HIS A 587 -1.56 -17.72 10.65
N ARG A 588 -1.19 -16.61 11.27
CA ARG A 588 -1.44 -15.25 10.75
C ARG A 588 -1.03 -15.19 9.28
N THR A 589 -1.84 -14.54 8.46
CA THR A 589 -1.50 -14.30 7.06
C THR A 589 -1.75 -12.85 6.66
N ILE A 590 -0.82 -12.33 5.85
CA ILE A 590 -1.02 -11.11 5.08
C ILE A 590 -1.24 -11.42 3.58
N GLY A 591 -1.03 -12.67 3.19
CA GLY A 591 -1.25 -13.19 1.84
C GLY A 591 -2.74 -13.36 1.54
N THR A 592 -3.10 -13.14 0.29
CA THR A 592 -4.44 -13.34 -0.25
C THR A 592 -4.54 -14.76 -0.84
N CYS A 593 -5.68 -15.43 -0.74
CA CYS A 593 -5.83 -16.76 -1.34
C CYS A 593 -5.98 -16.69 -2.87
N ALA A 594 -5.70 -17.80 -3.56
CA ALA A 594 -6.04 -17.98 -4.97
C ALA A 594 -6.87 -19.26 -5.13
N ILE A 595 -7.95 -19.19 -5.92
CA ILE A 595 -8.94 -20.28 -6.01
C ILE A 595 -9.26 -20.59 -7.47
N LYS A 596 -9.04 -21.83 -7.88
CA LYS A 596 -9.40 -22.32 -9.21
C LYS A 596 -9.96 -23.73 -9.11
N ASP A 597 -11.01 -24.02 -9.87
CA ASP A 597 -11.64 -25.37 -9.91
C ASP A 597 -11.94 -25.97 -8.51
N ASP A 598 -12.46 -25.14 -7.60
CA ASP A 598 -12.71 -25.43 -6.18
C ASP A 598 -11.45 -25.82 -5.35
N VAL A 599 -10.25 -25.58 -5.86
CA VAL A 599 -8.97 -25.77 -5.16
C VAL A 599 -8.44 -24.40 -4.74
N LEU A 600 -8.30 -24.21 -3.43
CA LEU A 600 -7.79 -23.00 -2.80
C LEU A 600 -6.32 -23.21 -2.39
N TYR A 601 -5.48 -22.23 -2.68
CA TYR A 601 -4.14 -22.10 -2.12
C TYR A 601 -4.03 -20.80 -1.32
N ILE A 602 -3.37 -20.85 -0.17
CA ILE A 602 -2.99 -19.67 0.62
C ILE A 602 -1.63 -19.93 1.29
N ALA A 603 -0.79 -18.92 1.37
CA ALA A 603 0.42 -18.94 2.19
C ALA A 603 0.13 -18.17 3.48
N ASP A 604 0.53 -18.73 4.62
CA ASP A 604 0.56 -18.00 5.87
C ASP A 604 1.92 -17.30 6.07
N PHE A 605 1.99 -16.42 7.06
CA PHE A 605 3.21 -15.67 7.37
C PHE A 605 4.32 -16.57 7.89
N GLY A 606 3.97 -17.68 8.55
CA GLY A 606 4.91 -18.65 9.09
C GLY A 606 5.72 -19.39 8.02
N GLY A 607 5.27 -19.36 6.77
CA GLY A 607 5.91 -20.05 5.65
C GLY A 607 5.18 -21.33 5.24
N VAL A 608 4.01 -21.60 5.81
CA VAL A 608 3.20 -22.77 5.47
C VAL A 608 2.25 -22.42 4.33
N VAL A 609 2.26 -23.26 3.30
CA VAL A 609 1.29 -23.24 2.20
C VAL A 609 0.18 -24.21 2.54
N HIS A 610 -1.07 -23.76 2.50
CA HIS A 610 -2.24 -24.58 2.71
C HIS A 610 -3.02 -24.75 1.41
N CYS A 611 -3.35 -26.00 1.07
CA CYS A 611 -4.23 -26.35 -0.04
C CYS A 611 -5.54 -26.92 0.49
N LEU A 612 -6.68 -26.33 0.14
CA LEU A 612 -8.01 -26.71 0.66
C LEU A 612 -9.06 -26.85 -0.46
N ASP A 613 -10.14 -27.59 -0.19
CA ASP A 613 -11.37 -27.51 -0.98
C ASP A 613 -12.09 -26.19 -0.64
N ALA A 614 -12.25 -25.33 -1.64
CA ALA A 614 -12.87 -24.01 -1.46
C ALA A 614 -14.33 -24.09 -0.98
N ARG A 615 -15.03 -25.21 -1.22
CA ARG A 615 -16.42 -25.41 -0.77
C ARG A 615 -16.50 -26.03 0.63
N GLY A 616 -15.41 -26.62 1.11
CA GLY A 616 -15.39 -27.45 2.31
C GLY A 616 -16.20 -28.75 2.15
N ASP A 617 -16.48 -29.41 3.28
CA ASP A 617 -17.32 -30.60 3.36
C ASP A 617 -18.30 -30.47 4.53
N ASN A 618 -19.61 -30.43 4.23
CA ASN A 618 -20.68 -30.29 5.23
C ASN A 618 -20.50 -29.11 6.21
N GLY A 619 -20.00 -27.98 5.70
CA GLY A 619 -19.76 -26.78 6.50
C GLY A 619 -18.49 -26.82 7.35
N GLN A 620 -17.57 -27.75 7.06
CA GLN A 620 -16.25 -27.85 7.67
C GLN A 620 -15.17 -27.64 6.61
N PRO A 621 -13.98 -27.14 6.99
CA PRO A 621 -12.85 -27.06 6.08
C PRO A 621 -12.39 -28.46 5.70
N LYS A 622 -11.86 -28.58 4.49
CA LYS A 622 -11.24 -29.81 4.00
C LYS A 622 -9.87 -29.48 3.44
N VAL A 623 -8.83 -29.78 4.20
CA VAL A 623 -7.43 -29.64 3.80
C VAL A 623 -7.08 -30.80 2.87
N TYR A 624 -6.45 -30.47 1.75
CA TYR A 624 -5.84 -31.44 0.85
C TYR A 624 -4.41 -31.75 1.27
N PHE A 625 -3.62 -30.72 1.55
CA PHE A 625 -2.27 -30.83 2.11
C PHE A 625 -1.80 -29.48 2.65
N THR A 626 -0.72 -29.53 3.43
CA THR A 626 0.11 -28.36 3.78
C THR A 626 1.57 -28.61 3.39
N TYR A 627 2.35 -27.54 3.22
CA TYR A 627 3.77 -27.59 2.84
C TYR A 627 4.55 -26.45 3.52
N ASP A 628 5.62 -26.77 4.24
CA ASP A 628 6.51 -25.78 4.85
C ASP A 628 7.58 -25.32 3.84
N MET A 629 7.56 -24.03 3.48
CA MET A 629 8.59 -23.42 2.61
C MET A 629 9.88 -23.10 3.37
N PHE A 630 9.93 -23.35 4.69
CA PHE A 630 11.06 -23.08 5.58
C PHE A 630 11.49 -21.60 5.70
N ALA A 631 10.68 -20.68 5.17
CA ALA A 631 10.90 -19.24 5.22
C ALA A 631 9.57 -18.48 5.28
N LEU A 632 9.57 -17.31 5.95
CA LEU A 632 8.37 -16.48 6.09
C LEU A 632 7.84 -16.04 4.72
N SER A 633 6.51 -15.99 4.56
CA SER A 633 5.88 -15.56 3.31
C SER A 633 4.96 -14.36 3.50
N TRP A 634 5.11 -13.39 2.60
CA TRP A 634 4.29 -12.17 2.58
C TRP A 634 3.38 -12.14 1.35
N GLY A 635 3.82 -12.78 0.27
CA GLY A 635 3.15 -12.80 -1.01
C GLY A 635 1.93 -13.71 -1.02
N SER A 636 1.17 -13.63 -2.10
CA SER A 636 0.00 -14.49 -2.35
C SER A 636 0.31 -15.50 -3.44
N PRO A 637 -0.40 -16.63 -3.52
CA PRO A 637 -0.23 -17.58 -4.62
C PRO A 637 -0.67 -16.99 -5.97
N LEU A 638 -0.01 -17.45 -7.04
CA LEU A 638 -0.44 -17.29 -8.42
C LEU A 638 -0.78 -18.65 -8.99
N ILE A 639 -2.00 -18.82 -9.53
CA ILE A 639 -2.37 -20.05 -10.25
C ILE A 639 -2.48 -19.73 -11.74
N ALA A 640 -1.55 -20.26 -12.54
CA ALA A 640 -1.51 -20.00 -13.99
C ALA A 640 -0.87 -21.18 -14.73
N ASP A 641 -1.31 -21.43 -15.97
CA ASP A 641 -0.74 -22.47 -16.85
C ASP A 641 -0.57 -23.85 -16.18
N GLY A 642 -1.54 -24.25 -15.35
CA GLY A 642 -1.53 -25.52 -14.63
C GLY A 642 -0.50 -25.62 -13.49
N LYS A 643 -0.03 -24.48 -12.96
CA LYS A 643 0.97 -24.41 -11.90
C LYS A 643 0.54 -23.43 -10.80
N VAL A 644 1.16 -23.54 -9.64
CA VAL A 644 1.04 -22.59 -8.53
C VAL A 644 2.42 -22.03 -8.21
N PHE A 645 2.53 -20.71 -8.07
CA PHE A 645 3.79 -20.01 -7.76
C PHE A 645 3.63 -19.24 -6.45
N ILE A 646 4.56 -19.42 -5.51
CA ILE A 646 4.54 -18.77 -4.20
C ILE A 646 5.97 -18.37 -3.87
N GLY A 647 6.19 -17.11 -3.47
CA GLY A 647 7.50 -16.58 -3.08
C GLY A 647 7.64 -16.41 -1.57
N ASP A 648 8.88 -16.42 -1.09
CA ASP A 648 9.22 -16.23 0.33
C ASP A 648 10.31 -15.17 0.58
N GLU A 649 10.60 -14.95 1.86
CA GLU A 649 11.58 -13.97 2.33
C GLU A 649 13.04 -14.33 2.03
N ASP A 650 13.38 -15.62 1.91
CA ASP A 650 14.73 -16.06 1.51
C ASP A 650 14.97 -15.88 0.00
N GLY A 651 13.89 -15.57 -0.72
CA GLY A 651 13.91 -15.30 -2.15
C GLY A 651 13.75 -16.56 -2.98
N GLU A 652 13.16 -17.60 -2.43
CA GLU A 652 12.78 -18.79 -3.18
C GLU A 652 11.35 -18.63 -3.72
N VAL A 653 11.10 -19.28 -4.87
CA VAL A 653 9.78 -19.39 -5.46
C VAL A 653 9.48 -20.87 -5.60
N ALA A 654 8.58 -21.36 -4.74
CA ALA A 654 8.06 -22.71 -4.82
C ALA A 654 7.06 -22.80 -5.99
N VAL A 655 7.28 -23.76 -6.88
CA VAL A 655 6.44 -24.03 -8.05
C VAL A 655 5.80 -25.39 -7.91
N PHE A 656 4.48 -25.44 -7.80
CA PHE A 656 3.71 -26.69 -7.74
C PHE A 656 3.03 -26.97 -9.08
N GLU A 657 2.80 -28.24 -9.39
CA GLU A 657 1.74 -28.58 -10.35
C GLU A 657 0.38 -28.25 -9.71
N PHE A 658 -0.55 -27.69 -10.48
CA PHE A 658 -1.85 -27.30 -9.95
C PHE A 658 -2.73 -28.53 -9.70
N GLY A 659 -3.20 -28.70 -8.46
CA GLY A 659 -4.20 -29.70 -8.10
C GLY A 659 -4.02 -30.26 -6.69
N PRO A 660 -5.08 -30.83 -6.11
CA PRO A 660 -5.11 -31.28 -4.71
C PRO A 660 -4.17 -32.45 -4.41
N GLN A 661 -3.68 -33.15 -5.44
CA GLN A 661 -2.78 -34.30 -5.31
C GLN A 661 -1.28 -33.93 -5.30
N TYR A 662 -0.93 -32.68 -5.64
CA TYR A 662 0.46 -32.26 -5.82
C TYR A 662 0.93 -31.50 -4.58
N ASN A 663 1.33 -32.27 -3.56
CA ASN A 663 1.67 -31.78 -2.23
C ASN A 663 3.16 -31.39 -2.06
N GLU A 664 3.95 -31.48 -3.12
CA GLU A 664 5.37 -31.14 -3.13
C GLU A 664 5.64 -30.22 -4.33
N PRO A 665 6.52 -29.21 -4.20
CA PRO A 665 6.91 -28.40 -5.33
C PRO A 665 7.65 -29.25 -6.36
N MET A 666 7.38 -28.99 -7.64
CA MET A 666 8.16 -29.55 -8.73
C MET A 666 9.51 -28.84 -8.90
N GLU A 667 9.59 -27.57 -8.48
CA GLU A 667 10.81 -26.76 -8.51
C GLU A 667 10.78 -25.72 -7.37
N GLU A 668 11.96 -25.39 -6.85
CA GLU A 668 12.18 -24.26 -5.94
C GLU A 668 13.26 -23.38 -6.55
N ILE A 669 12.90 -22.13 -6.87
CA ILE A 669 13.73 -21.27 -7.72
C ILE A 669 14.22 -20.06 -6.94
N ASN A 670 15.54 -19.97 -6.80
CA ASN A 670 16.19 -18.90 -6.06
C ASN A 670 16.31 -17.61 -6.88
N MET A 671 15.64 -16.55 -6.42
CA MET A 671 15.59 -15.20 -6.98
C MET A 671 16.69 -14.27 -6.44
N ARG A 672 17.62 -14.78 -5.63
CA ARG A 672 18.76 -14.09 -4.96
C ARG A 672 18.41 -13.10 -3.86
N THR A 673 17.25 -12.47 -3.92
CA THR A 673 16.75 -11.53 -2.92
C THR A 673 15.28 -11.80 -2.62
N SER A 674 14.83 -11.38 -1.43
CA SER A 674 13.50 -11.65 -0.89
C SER A 674 12.37 -11.35 -1.89
N VAL A 675 11.37 -12.22 -1.94
CA VAL A 675 10.16 -12.10 -2.77
C VAL A 675 8.98 -11.80 -1.84
N TYR A 676 8.88 -10.54 -1.40
CA TYR A 676 7.76 -10.09 -0.58
C TYR A 676 6.49 -9.80 -1.39
N SER A 677 6.65 -9.48 -2.68
CA SER A 677 5.53 -9.22 -3.58
C SER A 677 4.94 -10.51 -4.13
N THR A 678 3.72 -10.44 -4.64
CA THR A 678 3.08 -11.58 -5.29
C THR A 678 3.50 -11.71 -6.76
N PRO A 679 3.93 -12.91 -7.20
CA PRO A 679 4.00 -13.23 -8.62
C PRO A 679 2.67 -12.97 -9.34
N ILE A 680 2.73 -12.41 -10.54
CA ILE A 680 1.58 -12.30 -11.44
C ILE A 680 1.97 -12.82 -12.83
N ALA A 681 0.97 -13.15 -13.66
CA ALA A 681 1.22 -13.50 -15.05
C ALA A 681 0.32 -12.69 -15.98
N ALA A 682 0.90 -12.25 -17.09
CA ALA A 682 0.22 -11.52 -18.16
C ALA A 682 0.96 -11.75 -19.47
N ASN A 683 0.24 -11.77 -20.60
CA ASN A 683 0.82 -11.74 -21.94
C ASN A 683 1.93 -12.80 -22.18
N GLY A 684 1.78 -14.01 -21.62
CA GLY A 684 2.75 -15.10 -21.77
C GLY A 684 3.99 -15.02 -20.89
N ARG A 685 4.02 -14.12 -19.91
CA ARG A 685 5.14 -13.90 -18.99
C ARG A 685 4.71 -13.99 -17.54
N ILE A 686 5.63 -14.41 -16.67
CA ILE A 686 5.54 -14.25 -15.22
C ILE A 686 6.30 -12.98 -14.84
N TYR A 687 5.71 -12.15 -13.98
CA TYR A 687 6.36 -10.99 -13.39
C TYR A 687 6.54 -11.20 -11.90
N ILE A 688 7.77 -11.07 -11.42
CA ILE A 688 8.12 -11.21 -10.01
C ILE A 688 8.97 -10.02 -9.60
N SER A 689 8.52 -9.27 -8.61
CA SER A 689 9.36 -8.27 -7.96
C SER A 689 10.05 -8.91 -6.75
N THR A 690 11.37 -8.96 -6.80
CA THR A 690 12.16 -9.11 -5.58
C THR A 690 12.24 -7.76 -4.87
N LYS A 691 12.88 -7.74 -3.71
CA LYS A 691 13.17 -6.53 -2.94
C LYS A 691 13.69 -5.37 -3.80
N ASP A 692 14.56 -5.65 -4.77
CA ASP A 692 15.31 -4.65 -5.53
C ASP A 692 15.21 -4.77 -7.06
N LYS A 693 14.52 -5.77 -7.62
CA LYS A 693 14.38 -5.94 -9.07
C LYS A 693 13.00 -6.44 -9.47
N LEU A 694 12.57 -6.06 -10.66
CA LEU A 694 11.42 -6.64 -11.35
C LEU A 694 11.93 -7.55 -12.46
N PHE A 695 11.56 -8.81 -12.45
CA PHE A 695 11.87 -9.77 -13.50
C PHE A 695 10.64 -10.04 -14.36
N ALA A 696 10.83 -10.02 -15.67
CA ALA A 696 9.90 -10.62 -16.62
C ALA A 696 10.46 -11.94 -17.11
N ILE A 697 9.73 -13.01 -16.87
CA ILE A 697 10.17 -14.39 -17.05
C ILE A 697 9.32 -15.00 -18.15
N GLU A 698 9.97 -15.47 -19.21
CA GLU A 698 9.31 -16.02 -20.38
C GLU A 698 10.04 -17.28 -20.84
N LYS A 699 9.29 -18.24 -21.38
CA LYS A 699 9.92 -19.43 -21.94
C LYS A 699 10.70 -19.04 -23.20
N LYS A 700 12.03 -19.21 -23.16
CA LYS A 700 12.90 -19.05 -24.33
C LYS A 700 13.05 -20.39 -25.05
N ASP A 701 13.05 -20.34 -26.39
CA ASP A 701 13.23 -21.52 -27.26
C ASP A 701 14.67 -22.07 -27.25
#